data_AF-A0A949XPV9-F1
#
_entry.id   AF-A0A949XPV9-F1
#
_cell.length_a   1.000
_cell.length_b   1.000
_cell.length_c   1.000
_cell.angle_alpha   90.00
_cell.angle_beta   90.00
_cell.angle_gamma   90.00
#
_symmetry.space_group_name_H-M   'P 1'
#
loop_
_entity.id
_entity.type
_entity.pdbx_description
1 polymer ?
#
loop_
_entity_poly.entity_id
_entity_poly.type
_entity_poly.pdbx_seq_one_letter_code
_entity_poly.pdbx_strand_id
1 'polypeptide(L)'
;MHRLIGRGRIPVRFFAAAAGVALLVFLVRQFDSRKLSAEVMALGWGLALVIALGGVCHLLKTWAWRLTLTGEKASFWRLAGLRLAAEAGGQVGIIGQFFGDGLRISLLSRTLPVDTVISSVTLERGLFMIAGIITSIVGITAGLLVLPLAHALKVSAFLFLLVLIGLVALLIVAMCKRWPVLSRTARMASYFRISRRWVEAKQSIIESTEAKLLAFKNETPEAFWACFGLNLLCHFMAVFEVFLILCFMGAGVGLFGALLIEALTKALNAVGSINPGNIGTYEGGSVLIMKMFGLGGAAGLVFGIARRIRSLFWAAVGVICLVVLSKSKKHESTGSSPERKLQVLKPGPTAVVIADSGNNDDAPVSPLMRVGTLPILLRAILRARKAGAGRILVLVDSVSGPKIQRDLLRTGRVPGCVEWVTIGLDASLSTTLKDIAGQAGGRQLILIAGDRTYHSSLFRKAVEWTRERGGLAMVTGEQPVGICTIPANMILSAAEENKLEPNNVDKLYEYLRSQPSLQCVQVTDDLWQRVAARADRASAEQKLDRWLVKPTDGFFAQMNRKISIRISRQLVKLPITANMVTIFTLGVSITSAVFFAAGGYLNTLCGALLSLSASILDGCDGEVARLTLQESDFGCWLETICDYLYYVLIFCGLTIGLTRSSGTETWLIWGSALLFGAIVSLVATALSRRWLARDRPEQLLQIWHAHADRKRSNLLVYISRHTEFMVRRCFLPYALLFFALFNLTKVAFILSAIGANVVWILALHSYWVIARSRNSRVSSAPQPAAA
;
A
#
# COMPACT_ATOMS: atom_id res chain seq x y z
N MET A 1 19.87 -2.14 -2.07
CA MET A 1 19.02 -0.93 -2.12
C MET A 1 18.49 -0.59 -3.54
N HIS A 2 18.92 -1.30 -4.60
CA HIS A 2 18.42 -1.12 -5.98
C HIS A 2 17.09 -1.85 -6.33
N ARG A 3 16.39 -2.47 -5.36
CA ARG A 3 15.18 -3.29 -5.60
C ARG A 3 13.85 -2.69 -5.07
N LEU A 4 13.83 -1.41 -4.70
CA LEU A 4 12.64 -0.77 -4.09
C LEU A 4 11.97 0.31 -4.95
N ILE A 5 12.45 0.55 -6.18
CA ILE A 5 11.84 1.52 -7.09
C ILE A 5 11.10 0.73 -8.19
N GLY A 6 9.95 0.18 -7.81
CA GLY A 6 9.01 -0.45 -8.74
C GLY A 6 8.35 0.61 -9.62
N ARG A 7 8.45 0.42 -10.95
CA ARG A 7 8.05 1.31 -12.07
C ARG A 7 6.58 1.81 -12.11
N GLY A 8 5.76 1.58 -11.09
CA GLY A 8 4.30 1.85 -11.11
C GLY A 8 3.81 3.10 -10.39
N ARG A 9 4.67 3.89 -9.72
CA ARG A 9 4.26 5.10 -8.95
C ARG A 9 4.40 6.43 -9.71
N ILE A 10 4.68 6.34 -11.00
CA ILE A 10 5.08 7.45 -11.85
C ILE A 10 3.84 8.25 -12.37
N PRO A 11 2.74 7.66 -12.87
CA PRO A 11 1.76 8.43 -13.65
C PRO A 11 0.90 9.45 -12.85
N VAL A 12 0.36 9.10 -11.68
CA VAL A 12 -0.49 10.02 -10.87
C VAL A 12 0.27 11.25 -10.39
N ARG A 13 1.55 11.06 -10.08
CA ARG A 13 2.40 12.11 -9.53
C ARG A 13 3.02 12.97 -10.63
N PHE A 14 3.25 12.38 -11.81
CA PHE A 14 3.50 13.15 -13.03
C PHE A 14 2.28 13.96 -13.45
N PHE A 15 1.06 13.46 -13.26
CA PHE A 15 -0.16 14.24 -13.50
C PHE A 15 -0.34 15.39 -12.51
N ALA A 16 -0.08 15.17 -11.21
CA ALA A 16 -0.07 16.23 -10.21
C ALA A 16 1.02 17.28 -10.50
N ALA A 17 2.23 16.83 -10.86
CA ALA A 17 3.31 17.72 -11.28
C ALA A 17 2.96 18.48 -12.57
N ALA A 18 2.35 17.83 -13.56
CA ALA A 18 1.90 18.46 -14.80
C ALA A 18 0.76 19.45 -14.57
N ALA A 19 -0.19 19.15 -13.67
CA ALA A 19 -1.23 20.08 -13.24
C ALA A 19 -0.65 21.27 -12.48
N GLY A 20 0.37 21.04 -11.64
CA GLY A 20 1.13 22.10 -10.97
C GLY A 20 1.86 23.01 -11.95
N VAL A 21 2.54 22.44 -12.94
CA VAL A 21 3.20 23.19 -14.02
C VAL A 21 2.17 23.95 -14.86
N ALA A 22 1.03 23.33 -15.21
CA ALA A 22 -0.05 23.98 -15.95
C ALA A 22 -0.64 25.17 -15.15
N LEU A 23 -0.82 25.02 -13.84
CA LEU A 23 -1.25 26.11 -12.96
C LEU A 23 -0.22 27.24 -12.91
N LEU A 24 1.07 26.93 -12.83
CA LEU A 24 2.13 27.93 -12.88
C LEU A 24 2.12 28.70 -14.22
N VAL A 25 2.01 27.99 -15.35
CA VAL A 25 1.90 28.60 -16.68
C VAL A 25 0.66 29.47 -16.81
N PHE A 26 -0.47 29.03 -16.27
CA PHE A 26 -1.71 29.81 -16.22
C PHE A 26 -1.53 31.10 -15.41
N LEU A 27 -0.91 31.02 -14.23
CA LEU A 27 -0.66 32.18 -13.37
C LEU A 27 0.26 33.19 -14.05
N VAL A 28 1.36 32.75 -14.67
CA VAL A 28 2.27 33.63 -15.42
C VAL A 28 1.53 34.34 -16.55
N ARG A 29 0.62 33.66 -17.25
CA ARG A 29 -0.19 34.24 -18.33
C ARG A 29 -1.24 35.25 -17.87
N GLN A 30 -1.66 35.21 -16.60
CA GLN A 30 -2.65 36.16 -16.08
C GLN A 30 -2.06 37.54 -15.77
N PHE A 31 -0.74 37.68 -15.64
CA PHE A 31 -0.10 38.94 -15.29
C PHE A 31 0.60 39.56 -16.50
N ASP A 32 0.53 40.89 -16.60
CA ASP A 32 1.23 41.64 -17.64
C ASP A 32 2.75 41.45 -17.51
N SER A 33 3.37 41.02 -18.61
CA SER A 33 4.81 40.86 -18.76
C SER A 33 5.63 42.07 -18.31
N ARG A 34 5.13 43.30 -18.53
CA ARG A 34 5.82 44.54 -18.11
C ARG A 34 5.85 44.67 -16.60
N LYS A 35 4.73 44.39 -15.93
CA LYS A 35 4.64 44.42 -14.45
C LYS A 35 5.50 43.33 -13.82
N LEU A 36 5.50 42.12 -14.38
CA LEU A 36 6.39 41.04 -13.95
C LEU A 36 7.87 41.42 -14.09
N SER A 37 8.26 42.01 -15.22
CA SER A 37 9.64 42.43 -15.43
C SER A 37 10.06 43.54 -14.45
N ALA A 38 9.18 44.49 -14.15
CA ALA A 38 9.46 45.55 -13.18
C ALA A 38 9.71 45.00 -11.77
N GLU A 39 8.88 44.06 -11.31
CA GLU A 39 9.02 43.40 -10.00
C GLU A 39 10.30 42.53 -9.92
N VAL A 40 10.66 41.85 -11.01
CA VAL A 40 11.92 41.10 -11.09
C VAL A 40 13.14 42.03 -11.06
N MET A 41 13.08 43.16 -11.78
CA MET A 41 14.14 44.16 -11.77
C MET A 41 14.27 44.84 -10.40
N ALA A 42 13.15 45.08 -9.70
CA ALA A 42 13.14 45.60 -8.33
C ALA A 42 13.87 44.67 -7.36
N LEU A 43 13.62 43.35 -7.46
CA LEU A 43 14.34 42.36 -6.64
C LEU A 43 15.85 42.36 -6.93
N GLY A 44 16.25 42.52 -8.20
CA GLY A 44 17.62 42.77 -8.64
C GLY A 44 18.68 41.89 -7.97
N TRP A 45 19.73 42.52 -7.43
CA TRP A 45 20.82 41.85 -6.70
C TRP A 45 20.38 41.25 -5.35
N GLY A 46 19.22 41.65 -4.83
CA GLY A 46 18.64 41.11 -3.60
C GLY A 46 18.44 39.59 -3.66
N LEU A 47 18.25 39.02 -4.84
CA LEU A 47 18.19 37.56 -5.04
C LEU A 47 19.50 36.87 -4.59
N ALA A 48 20.66 37.48 -4.80
CA ALA A 48 21.93 36.91 -4.35
C ALA A 48 22.03 36.86 -2.82
N LEU A 49 21.51 37.88 -2.13
CA LEU A 49 21.42 37.91 -0.67
C LEU A 49 20.47 36.82 -0.15
N VAL A 50 19.33 36.62 -0.81
CA VAL A 50 18.37 35.54 -0.52
C VAL A 50 19.02 34.17 -0.70
N ILE A 51 19.84 33.98 -1.74
CA ILE A 51 20.62 32.76 -1.96
C ILE A 51 21.64 32.53 -0.84
N ALA A 52 22.40 33.57 -0.47
CA ALA A 52 23.41 33.52 0.59
C ALA A 52 22.78 33.18 1.96
N LEU A 53 21.66 33.82 2.29
CA LEU A 53 20.90 33.56 3.52
C LEU A 53 20.41 32.11 3.60
N GLY A 54 19.97 31.55 2.46
CA GLY A 54 19.66 30.13 2.34
C GLY A 54 20.84 29.23 2.70
N GLY A 55 22.06 29.61 2.31
CA GLY A 55 23.30 28.90 2.66
C GLY A 55 23.59 28.93 4.14
N VAL A 56 23.51 30.11 4.76
CA VAL A 56 23.65 30.27 6.22
C VAL A 56 22.64 29.38 6.95
N CYS A 57 21.39 29.35 6.51
CA CYS A 57 20.35 28.49 7.06
C CYS A 57 20.72 26.99 6.95
N HIS A 58 21.33 26.55 5.85
CA HIS A 58 21.82 25.16 5.71
C HIS A 58 22.97 24.84 6.67
N LEU A 59 23.87 25.79 6.92
CA LEU A 59 24.96 25.63 7.89
C LEU A 59 24.42 25.55 9.33
N LEU A 60 23.47 26.41 9.70
CA LEU A 60 22.79 26.38 11.00
C LEU A 60 22.08 25.05 11.24
N LYS A 61 21.34 24.54 10.24
CA LYS A 61 20.70 23.22 10.31
C LYS A 61 21.72 22.09 10.44
N THR A 62 22.88 22.22 9.78
CA THR A 62 23.97 21.25 9.90
C THR A 62 24.57 21.26 11.30
N TRP A 63 24.73 22.45 11.89
CA TRP A 63 25.20 22.60 13.26
C TRP A 63 24.20 22.01 14.26
N ALA A 64 22.91 22.31 14.11
CA ALA A 64 21.84 21.71 14.91
C ALA A 64 21.86 20.18 14.82
N TRP A 65 21.99 19.63 13.60
CA TRP A 65 22.09 18.19 13.40
C TRP A 65 23.34 17.59 14.07
N ARG A 66 24.50 18.26 13.97
CA ARG A 66 25.75 17.79 14.60
C ARG A 66 25.62 17.68 16.13
N LEU A 67 24.89 18.58 16.78
CA LEU A 67 24.65 18.52 18.23
C LEU A 67 23.84 17.28 18.66
N THR A 68 23.10 16.65 17.74
CA THR A 68 22.33 15.43 18.02
C THR A 68 23.15 14.13 17.91
N LEU A 69 24.40 14.21 17.43
CA LEU A 69 25.32 13.07 17.30
C LEU A 69 26.26 13.01 18.51
N THR A 70 25.70 12.93 19.71
CA THR A 70 26.45 12.89 20.97
C THR A 70 27.36 11.65 21.04
N GLY A 71 28.65 11.87 21.29
CA GLY A 71 29.67 10.82 21.41
C GLY A 71 30.39 10.40 20.11
N GLU A 72 29.88 10.77 18.94
CA GLU A 72 30.44 10.34 17.64
C GLU A 72 31.06 11.51 16.88
N LYS A 73 32.35 11.41 16.50
CA LYS A 73 33.05 12.49 15.79
C LYS A 73 32.76 12.45 14.29
N ALA A 74 31.74 13.18 13.86
CA ALA A 74 31.46 13.44 12.45
C ALA A 74 32.01 14.82 12.00
N SER A 75 32.71 14.84 10.87
CA SER A 75 33.19 16.10 10.25
C SER A 75 32.02 16.99 9.83
N PHE A 76 32.06 18.27 10.20
CA PHE A 76 31.02 19.25 9.90
C PHE A 76 30.77 19.36 8.40
N TRP A 77 31.82 19.44 7.59
CA TRP A 77 31.71 19.59 6.13
C TRP A 77 31.13 18.35 5.46
N ARG A 78 31.41 17.17 5.99
CA ARG A 78 30.77 15.93 5.55
C ARG A 78 29.27 15.95 5.86
N LEU A 79 28.89 16.38 7.05
CA LEU A 79 27.47 16.54 7.42
C LEU A 79 26.78 17.61 6.57
N ALA A 80 27.45 18.73 6.27
CA ALA A 80 26.93 19.78 5.40
C ALA A 80 26.67 19.26 3.98
N GLY A 81 27.64 18.53 3.40
CA GLY A 81 27.47 17.89 2.10
C GLY A 81 26.33 16.87 2.08
N LEU A 82 26.15 16.09 3.15
CA LEU A 82 25.01 15.17 3.31
C LEU A 82 23.68 15.92 3.47
N ARG A 83 23.65 17.06 4.17
CA ARG A 83 22.46 17.91 4.33
C ARG A 83 21.99 18.44 2.97
N LEU A 84 22.92 18.96 2.17
CA LEU A 84 22.66 19.49 0.84
C LEU A 84 22.25 18.39 -0.14
N ALA A 85 22.93 17.24 -0.13
CA ALA A 85 22.53 16.08 -0.93
C ALA A 85 21.10 15.60 -0.62
N ALA A 86 20.72 15.64 0.66
CA ALA A 86 19.37 15.33 1.09
C ALA A 86 18.35 16.41 0.71
N GLU A 87 18.73 17.68 0.67
CA GLU A 87 17.86 18.75 0.15
C GLU A 87 17.56 18.52 -1.34
N ALA A 88 18.57 18.18 -2.13
CA ALA A 88 18.40 17.81 -3.54
C ALA A 88 17.44 16.62 -3.71
N GLY A 89 17.64 15.57 -2.90
CA GLY A 89 16.72 14.42 -2.86
C GLY A 89 15.30 14.81 -2.42
N GLY A 90 15.15 15.76 -1.50
CA GLY A 90 13.84 16.25 -1.05
C GLY A 90 13.06 17.00 -2.13
N GLN A 91 13.76 17.76 -2.97
CA GLN A 91 13.18 18.54 -4.07
C GLN A 91 12.79 17.68 -5.28
N VAL A 92 13.60 16.67 -5.60
CA VAL A 92 13.40 15.78 -6.76
C VAL A 92 12.59 14.52 -6.38
N GLY A 93 12.59 14.17 -5.09
CA GLY A 93 12.02 12.94 -4.58
C GLY A 93 10.50 12.91 -4.63
N ILE A 94 9.96 11.82 -5.19
CA ILE A 94 8.51 11.55 -5.27
C ILE A 94 7.86 11.37 -3.88
N ILE A 95 8.64 11.32 -2.79
CA ILE A 95 8.19 11.23 -1.39
C ILE A 95 8.57 12.52 -0.62
N GLY A 96 8.98 13.58 -1.34
CA GLY A 96 9.38 14.87 -0.78
C GLY A 96 10.54 14.74 0.20
N GLN A 97 10.49 15.55 1.26
CA GLN A 97 11.55 15.65 2.27
C GLN A 97 11.93 14.31 2.93
N PHE A 98 10.99 13.36 3.06
CA PHE A 98 11.26 12.04 3.62
C PHE A 98 12.25 11.23 2.78
N PHE A 99 12.30 11.45 1.46
CA PHE A 99 13.33 10.85 0.60
C PHE A 99 14.72 11.42 0.92
N GLY A 100 14.80 12.74 1.14
CA GLY A 100 16.02 13.41 1.59
C GLY A 100 16.53 12.87 2.92
N ASP A 101 15.65 12.72 3.91
CA ASP A 101 16.02 12.16 5.22
C ASP A 101 16.48 10.70 5.11
N GLY A 102 15.84 9.91 4.23
CA GLY A 102 16.29 8.56 3.88
C GLY A 102 17.69 8.51 3.27
N LEU A 103 18.07 9.51 2.45
CA LEU A 103 19.43 9.64 1.92
C LEU A 103 20.45 9.93 3.02
N ARG A 104 20.15 10.82 3.98
CA ARG A 104 21.03 11.07 5.14
C ARG A 104 21.25 9.81 5.94
N ILE A 105 20.16 9.11 6.27
CA ILE A 105 20.21 7.86 7.02
C ILE A 105 21.06 6.84 6.26
N SER A 106 20.79 6.62 4.98
CA SER A 106 21.50 5.62 4.18
C SER A 106 22.98 5.88 3.97
N LEU A 107 23.40 7.15 3.93
CA LEU A 107 24.79 7.53 3.70
C LEU A 107 25.58 7.62 5.00
N LEU A 108 24.96 8.09 6.09
CA LEU A 108 25.60 8.20 7.40
C LEU A 108 25.62 6.85 8.15
N SER A 109 24.62 5.99 7.94
CA SER A 109 24.59 4.62 8.50
C SER A 109 25.65 3.68 7.91
N ARG A 110 26.51 4.19 7.01
CA ARG A 110 27.69 3.47 6.51
C ARG A 110 28.91 3.64 7.41
N THR A 111 28.91 4.65 8.28
CA THR A 111 30.02 4.95 9.19
C THR A 111 29.63 4.92 10.65
N LEU A 112 28.35 5.16 10.96
CA LEU A 112 27.83 5.19 12.32
C LEU A 112 26.73 4.13 12.51
N PRO A 113 26.50 3.68 13.77
CA PRO A 113 25.41 2.77 14.09
C PRO A 113 24.04 3.28 13.59
N VAL A 114 23.25 2.37 13.02
CA VAL A 114 21.99 2.69 12.32
C VAL A 114 20.97 3.35 13.26
N ASP A 115 20.90 2.89 14.50
CA ASP A 115 20.02 3.40 15.54
C ASP A 115 20.38 4.84 15.94
N THR A 116 21.67 5.14 16.16
CA THR A 116 22.15 6.51 16.47
C THR A 116 21.87 7.48 15.31
N VAL A 117 22.04 7.02 14.06
CA VAL A 117 21.76 7.85 12.88
C VAL A 117 20.27 8.14 12.73
N ILE A 118 19.40 7.13 12.90
CA ILE A 118 17.95 7.31 12.80
C ILE A 118 17.45 8.22 13.94
N SER A 119 17.93 8.05 15.17
CA SER A 119 17.52 8.89 16.29
C SER A 119 17.96 10.34 16.10
N SER A 120 19.20 10.56 15.66
CA SER A 120 19.74 11.90 15.39
C SER A 120 18.95 12.64 14.30
N VAL A 121 18.69 12.00 13.16
CA VAL A 121 17.93 12.60 12.06
C VAL A 121 16.47 12.85 12.47
N THR A 122 15.85 11.93 13.20
CA THR A 122 14.47 12.07 13.67
C THR A 122 14.34 13.19 14.70
N LEU A 123 15.32 13.32 15.60
CA LEU A 123 15.36 14.38 16.62
C LEU A 123 15.51 15.77 15.99
N GLU A 124 16.49 15.98 15.11
CA GLU A 124 16.66 17.27 14.41
C GLU A 124 15.39 17.64 13.64
N ARG A 125 14.81 16.68 12.91
CA ARG A 125 13.57 16.90 12.16
C ARG A 125 12.40 17.25 13.07
N GLY A 126 12.26 16.54 14.19
CA GLY A 126 11.23 16.78 15.20
C GLY A 126 11.33 18.18 15.80
N LEU A 127 12.52 18.57 16.27
CA LEU A 127 12.77 19.90 16.83
C LEU A 127 12.57 21.02 15.80
N PHE A 128 12.99 20.80 14.56
CA PHE A 128 12.74 21.75 13.47
C PHE A 128 11.24 21.94 13.19
N MET A 129 10.44 20.86 13.22
CA MET A 129 8.98 20.96 13.05
C MET A 129 8.32 21.67 14.23
N ILE A 130 8.71 21.37 15.48
CA ILE A 130 8.18 22.03 16.67
C ILE A 130 8.47 23.53 16.64
N ALA A 131 9.72 23.92 16.37
CA ALA A 131 10.09 25.32 16.24
C ALA A 131 9.27 26.02 15.13
N GLY A 132 9.01 25.32 14.03
CA GLY A 132 8.19 25.83 12.94
C GLY A 132 6.72 26.04 13.32
N ILE A 133 6.14 25.10 14.07
CA ILE A 133 4.77 25.22 14.59
C ILE A 133 4.68 26.41 15.56
N ILE A 134 5.67 26.60 16.44
CA ILE A 134 5.72 27.74 17.36
C ILE A 134 5.76 29.06 16.58
N THR A 135 6.64 29.19 15.57
CA THR A 135 6.66 30.39 14.72
C THR A 135 5.32 30.61 14.02
N SER A 136 4.66 29.55 13.54
CA SER A 136 3.34 29.65 12.91
C SER A 136 2.25 30.06 13.89
N ILE A 137 2.25 29.55 15.13
CA ILE A 137 1.33 29.97 16.20
C ILE A 137 1.48 31.47 16.44
N VAL A 138 2.72 31.94 16.65
CA VAL A 138 2.98 33.37 16.88
C VAL A 138 2.49 34.21 15.70
N GLY A 139 2.75 33.80 14.46
CA GLY A 139 2.28 34.50 13.27
C GLY A 139 0.76 34.47 13.10
N ILE A 140 0.09 33.34 13.32
CA ILE A 140 -1.38 33.24 13.17
C ILE A 140 -2.09 34.05 14.26
N THR A 141 -1.63 33.97 15.52
CA THR A 141 -2.17 34.77 16.62
C THR A 141 -2.01 36.25 16.35
N ALA A 142 -0.83 36.68 15.92
CA ALA A 142 -0.57 38.05 15.48
C ALA A 142 -1.51 38.48 14.34
N GLY A 143 -1.74 37.62 13.35
CA GLY A 143 -2.60 37.91 12.21
C GLY A 143 -4.07 38.04 12.58
N LEU A 144 -4.56 37.21 13.51
CA LEU A 144 -5.93 37.28 14.03
C LEU A 144 -6.20 38.60 14.78
N LEU A 145 -5.18 39.18 15.43
CA LEU A 145 -5.31 40.42 16.19
C LEU A 145 -5.22 41.69 15.33
N VAL A 146 -4.43 41.64 14.24
CA VAL A 146 -4.10 42.84 13.45
C VAL A 146 -4.85 42.92 12.12
N LEU A 147 -5.18 41.79 11.47
CA LEU A 147 -5.78 41.81 10.14
C LEU A 147 -7.31 41.88 10.17
N PRO A 148 -7.95 42.76 9.37
CA PRO A 148 -9.39 42.82 9.21
C PRO A 148 -9.89 41.65 8.33
N LEU A 149 -9.95 40.45 8.91
CA LEU A 149 -10.39 39.23 8.23
C LEU A 149 -11.93 39.07 8.27
N ALA A 150 -12.51 38.47 7.22
CA ALA A 150 -13.91 38.04 7.20
C ALA A 150 -14.20 37.03 8.33
N HIS A 151 -15.42 37.03 8.87
CA HIS A 151 -15.78 36.21 10.04
C HIS A 151 -15.49 34.72 9.84
N ALA A 152 -15.81 34.16 8.66
CA ALA A 152 -15.55 32.75 8.36
C ALA A 152 -14.05 32.38 8.41
N LEU A 153 -13.18 33.27 7.90
CA LEU A 153 -11.73 33.08 7.92
C LEU A 153 -11.15 33.21 9.33
N LYS A 154 -11.67 34.15 10.15
CA LYS A 154 -11.28 34.26 11.56
C LYS A 154 -11.58 32.98 12.33
N VAL A 155 -12.78 32.41 12.17
CA VAL A 155 -13.16 31.15 12.82
C VAL A 155 -12.26 29.99 12.37
N SER A 156 -11.97 29.89 11.06
CA SER A 156 -11.11 28.84 10.53
C SER A 156 -9.66 28.96 11.02
N ALA A 157 -9.10 30.18 11.03
CA ALA A 157 -7.76 30.44 11.55
C ALA A 157 -7.66 30.18 13.06
N PHE A 158 -8.71 30.50 13.84
CA PHE A 158 -8.79 30.20 15.26
C PHE A 158 -8.86 28.69 15.54
N LEU A 159 -9.70 27.94 14.82
CA LEU A 159 -9.75 26.49 14.94
C LEU A 159 -8.41 25.84 14.57
N PHE A 160 -7.77 26.31 13.50
CA PHE A 160 -6.45 25.83 13.11
C PHE A 160 -5.38 26.14 14.16
N LEU A 161 -5.42 27.33 14.76
CA LEU A 161 -4.55 27.71 15.88
C LEU A 161 -4.72 26.76 17.08
N LEU A 162 -5.95 26.41 17.45
CA LEU A 162 -6.21 25.45 18.54
C LEU A 162 -5.63 24.06 18.24
N VAL A 163 -5.70 23.59 16.99
CA VAL A 163 -5.08 22.32 16.59
C VAL A 163 -3.56 22.39 16.73
N LEU A 164 -2.92 23.48 16.30
CA LEU A 164 -1.47 23.66 16.44
C LEU A 164 -1.03 23.71 17.91
N ILE A 165 -1.75 24.45 18.75
CA ILE A 165 -1.48 24.52 20.20
C ILE A 165 -1.65 23.14 20.84
N GLY A 166 -2.75 22.44 20.53
CA GLY A 166 -3.00 21.08 21.02
C GLY A 166 -1.91 20.09 20.61
N LEU A 167 -1.39 20.19 19.38
CA LEU A 167 -0.29 19.37 18.90
C LEU A 167 1.01 19.66 19.68
N VAL A 168 1.35 20.93 19.91
CA VAL A 168 2.53 21.31 20.70
C VAL A 168 2.38 20.83 22.15
N ALA A 169 1.22 21.04 22.77
CA ALA A 169 0.95 20.58 24.13
C ALA A 169 1.09 19.05 24.23
N LEU A 170 0.55 18.31 23.28
CA LEU A 170 0.67 16.85 23.23
C LEU A 170 2.14 16.41 23.08
N LEU A 171 2.93 17.08 22.24
CA LEU A 171 4.37 16.81 22.08
C LEU A 171 5.15 17.11 23.36
N ILE A 172 4.87 18.24 24.03
CA ILE A 172 5.49 18.59 25.32
C ILE A 172 5.15 17.54 26.38
N VAL A 173 3.87 17.15 26.50
CA VAL A 173 3.44 16.11 27.43
C VAL A 173 4.11 14.79 27.10
N ALA A 174 4.21 14.42 25.82
CA ALA A 174 4.88 13.19 25.41
C ALA A 174 6.36 13.19 25.77
N MET A 175 7.07 14.31 25.62
CA MET A 175 8.48 14.44 26.01
C MET A 175 8.67 14.46 27.52
N CYS A 176 7.85 15.21 28.27
CA CYS A 176 7.96 15.32 29.73
C CYS A 176 7.56 14.02 30.44
N LYS A 177 6.50 13.35 29.99
CA LYS A 177 6.03 12.06 30.56
C LYS A 177 6.69 10.83 29.91
N ARG A 178 7.68 11.02 29.03
CA ARG A 178 8.34 9.97 28.24
C ARG A 178 7.33 8.99 27.62
N TRP A 179 6.26 9.52 27.03
CA TRP A 179 5.24 8.68 26.41
C TRP A 179 5.78 8.04 25.13
N PRO A 180 5.72 6.71 25.00
CA PRO A 180 6.28 6.00 23.87
C PRO A 180 5.30 6.02 22.67
N VAL A 181 5.15 7.18 22.03
CA VAL A 181 4.22 7.42 20.92
C VAL A 181 4.62 6.65 19.66
N LEU A 182 5.89 6.71 19.22
CA LEU A 182 6.40 6.02 18.03
C LEU A 182 6.35 4.50 18.19
N SER A 183 6.77 3.95 19.33
CA SER A 183 6.73 2.50 19.54
C SER A 183 5.32 2.00 19.81
N ARG A 184 4.44 2.76 20.46
CA ARG A 184 3.00 2.39 20.56
C ARG A 184 2.30 2.48 19.22
N THR A 185 2.57 3.51 18.41
CA THR A 185 2.00 3.62 17.06
C THR A 185 2.60 2.60 16.11
N ALA A 186 3.88 2.27 16.23
CA ALA A 186 4.52 1.18 15.50
C ALA A 186 3.98 -0.17 15.94
N ARG A 187 3.82 -0.43 17.24
CA ARG A 187 3.17 -1.65 17.76
C ARG A 187 1.69 -1.70 17.35
N MET A 188 1.03 -0.55 17.28
CA MET A 188 -0.30 -0.44 16.68
C MET A 188 -0.27 -0.73 15.18
N ALA A 189 0.84 -0.37 14.51
CA ALA A 189 1.05 -0.61 13.10
C ALA A 189 1.55 -2.03 12.78
N SER A 190 2.14 -2.74 13.74
CA SER A 190 2.49 -4.16 13.63
C SER A 190 1.24 -5.04 13.72
N TYR A 191 0.12 -4.50 14.24
CA TYR A 191 -1.20 -5.14 14.08
C TYR A 191 -1.70 -5.13 12.61
N PHE A 192 -1.11 -4.35 11.69
CA PHE A 192 -1.40 -4.44 10.25
C PHE A 192 -0.48 -5.44 9.54
N ARG A 193 -1.02 -6.43 8.84
CA ARG A 193 -0.27 -7.55 8.23
C ARG A 193 0.81 -7.15 7.21
N ILE A 194 0.63 -6.05 6.49
CA ILE A 194 1.57 -5.55 5.45
C ILE A 194 2.84 -4.97 6.08
N SER A 195 2.68 -4.26 7.19
CA SER A 195 3.78 -3.70 7.97
C SER A 195 4.25 -4.64 9.07
N ARG A 196 3.49 -5.67 9.46
CA ARG A 196 3.82 -6.58 10.57
C ARG A 196 5.24 -7.12 10.50
N ARG A 197 5.63 -7.78 9.40
CA ARG A 197 7.01 -8.30 9.25
C ARG A 197 8.06 -7.19 9.22
N TRP A 198 7.74 -6.03 8.66
CA TRP A 198 8.67 -4.91 8.59
C TRP A 198 8.83 -4.23 9.96
N VAL A 199 7.72 -4.05 10.69
CA VAL A 199 7.66 -3.45 12.01
C VAL A 199 8.24 -4.42 13.02
N GLU A 200 7.87 -5.71 13.06
CA GLU A 200 8.50 -6.71 13.94
C GLU A 200 10.01 -6.78 13.69
N ALA A 201 10.46 -6.75 12.43
CA ALA A 201 11.89 -6.72 12.09
C ALA A 201 12.60 -5.40 12.45
N LYS A 202 11.85 -4.33 12.71
CA LYS A 202 12.37 -2.99 13.06
C LYS A 202 11.92 -2.53 14.45
N GLN A 203 11.21 -3.36 15.21
CA GLN A 203 10.53 -3.00 16.46
C GLN A 203 11.57 -2.60 17.50
N SER A 204 12.64 -3.40 17.64
CA SER A 204 13.77 -3.13 18.52
C SER A 204 14.51 -1.85 18.13
N ILE A 205 14.62 -1.55 16.83
CA ILE A 205 15.22 -0.30 16.34
C ILE A 205 14.30 0.88 16.66
N ILE A 206 12.99 0.76 16.49
CA ILE A 206 12.02 1.83 16.80
C ILE A 206 11.98 2.11 18.30
N GLU A 207 11.96 1.07 19.13
CA GLU A 207 11.95 1.19 20.60
C GLU A 207 13.25 1.79 21.14
N SER A 208 14.41 1.32 20.67
CA SER A 208 15.71 1.93 21.05
C SER A 208 15.88 3.35 20.53
N THR A 209 15.39 3.65 19.32
CA THR A 209 15.40 5.02 18.75
C THR A 209 14.53 5.96 19.56
N GLU A 210 13.30 5.56 19.91
CA GLU A 210 12.39 6.38 20.70
C GLU A 210 12.89 6.58 22.14
N ALA A 211 13.47 5.55 22.76
CA ALA A 211 14.07 5.65 24.07
C ALA A 211 15.20 6.70 24.10
N LYS A 212 16.13 6.64 23.13
CA LYS A 212 17.19 7.64 22.96
C LYS A 212 16.63 9.04 22.71
N LEU A 213 15.59 9.16 21.87
CA LEU A 213 14.92 10.42 21.57
C LEU A 213 14.32 11.09 22.83
N LEU A 214 13.62 10.31 23.65
CA LEU A 214 12.98 10.80 24.88
C LEU A 214 13.99 11.03 26.02
N ALA A 215 15.11 10.32 26.01
CA ALA A 215 16.18 10.48 27.00
C ALA A 215 17.06 11.72 26.71
N PHE A 216 17.23 12.10 25.44
CA PHE A 216 18.16 13.15 25.00
C PHE A 216 18.03 14.49 25.74
N LYS A 217 16.79 14.95 26.03
CA LYS A 217 16.55 16.18 26.81
C LYS A 217 17.18 16.11 28.21
N ASN A 218 17.20 14.94 28.82
CA ASN A 218 17.66 14.74 30.20
C ASN A 218 19.14 14.36 30.26
N GLU A 219 19.64 13.60 29.30
CA GLU A 219 21.05 13.16 29.24
C GLU A 219 21.99 14.28 28.79
N THR A 220 21.55 15.12 27.83
CA THR A 220 22.36 16.24 27.31
C THR A 220 21.49 17.49 27.13
N PRO A 221 21.08 18.15 28.24
CA PRO A 221 20.16 19.28 28.19
C PRO A 221 20.72 20.48 27.42
N GLU A 222 22.02 20.73 27.52
CA GLU A 222 22.70 21.81 26.81
C GLU A 222 22.62 21.64 25.30
N ALA A 223 22.93 20.43 24.80
CA ALA A 223 22.85 20.11 23.37
C ALA A 223 21.41 20.17 22.86
N PHE A 224 20.43 19.78 23.69
CA PHE A 224 19.00 19.90 23.35
C PHE A 224 18.55 21.34 23.17
N TRP A 225 18.81 22.21 24.14
CA TRP A 225 18.40 23.61 24.06
C TRP A 225 19.18 24.37 22.99
N ALA A 226 20.47 24.08 22.79
CA ALA A 226 21.25 24.64 21.69
C ALA A 226 20.70 24.19 20.32
N CYS A 227 20.37 22.90 20.15
CA CYS A 227 19.75 22.40 18.92
C CYS A 227 18.38 23.04 18.67
N PHE A 228 17.53 23.15 19.70
CA PHE A 228 16.23 23.80 19.60
C PHE A 228 16.36 25.30 19.26
N GLY A 229 17.30 26.01 19.89
CA GLY A 229 17.60 27.41 19.62
C GLY A 229 18.10 27.66 18.19
N LEU A 230 19.01 26.81 17.69
CA LEU A 230 19.46 26.88 16.28
C LEU A 230 18.31 26.63 15.30
N ASN A 231 17.39 25.71 15.62
CA ASN A 231 16.20 25.46 14.80
C ASN A 231 15.22 26.66 14.83
N LEU A 232 15.05 27.32 15.98
CA LEU A 232 14.26 28.55 16.09
C LEU A 232 14.89 29.68 15.27
N LEU A 233 16.21 29.84 15.35
CA LEU A 233 16.97 30.79 14.54
C LEU A 233 16.80 30.52 13.03
N CYS A 234 16.75 29.25 12.62
CA CYS A 234 16.48 28.91 11.22
C CYS A 234 15.09 29.38 10.75
N HIS A 235 14.07 29.34 11.61
CA HIS A 235 12.74 29.86 11.28
C HIS A 235 12.71 31.39 11.31
N PHE A 236 13.45 32.02 12.21
CA PHE A 236 13.65 33.47 12.20
C PHE A 236 14.35 33.92 10.91
N MET A 237 15.39 33.20 10.45
CA MET A 237 16.02 33.46 9.16
C MET A 237 15.05 33.30 7.98
N ALA A 238 14.08 32.39 8.06
CA ALA A 238 13.04 32.26 7.04
C ALA A 238 12.07 33.46 7.04
N VAL A 239 11.73 34.01 8.22
CA VAL A 239 10.95 35.27 8.32
C VAL A 239 11.76 36.44 7.79
N PHE A 240 13.04 36.50 8.11
CA PHE A 240 13.96 37.54 7.64
C PHE A 240 14.17 37.46 6.12
N GLU A 241 14.20 36.27 5.54
CA GLU A 241 14.21 36.05 4.08
C GLU A 241 12.98 36.71 3.43
N VAL A 242 11.78 36.49 3.99
CA VAL A 242 10.54 37.11 3.50
C VAL A 242 10.61 38.63 3.61
N PHE A 243 11.07 39.15 4.75
CA PHE A 243 11.25 40.57 4.95
C PHE A 243 12.19 41.19 3.92
N LEU A 244 13.37 40.58 3.69
CA LEU A 244 14.34 41.07 2.71
C LEU A 244 13.77 41.09 1.29
N ILE A 245 13.10 40.02 0.86
CA ILE A 245 12.49 39.97 -0.48
C ILE A 245 11.51 41.14 -0.65
N LEU A 246 10.64 41.37 0.34
CA LEU A 246 9.67 42.45 0.30
C LEU A 246 10.31 43.83 0.34
N CYS A 247 11.36 44.03 1.15
CA CYS A 247 12.12 45.27 1.19
C CYS A 247 12.77 45.61 -0.17
N PHE A 248 13.39 44.63 -0.84
CA PHE A 248 13.98 44.86 -2.16
C PHE A 248 12.93 45.15 -3.24
N MET A 249 11.74 44.59 -3.10
CA MET A 249 10.60 44.91 -3.96
C MET A 249 9.96 46.27 -3.64
N GLY A 250 10.51 47.03 -2.68
CA GLY A 250 9.97 48.33 -2.27
C GLY A 250 8.65 48.24 -1.50
N ALA A 251 8.27 47.06 -1.02
CA ALA A 251 7.07 46.88 -0.22
C ALA A 251 7.32 47.38 1.21
N GLY A 252 6.47 48.29 1.69
CA GLY A 252 6.51 48.85 3.05
C GLY A 252 6.08 47.87 4.16
N VAL A 253 6.43 46.60 4.04
CA VAL A 253 6.05 45.55 4.98
C VAL A 253 7.16 45.34 6.02
N GLY A 254 6.88 45.70 7.26
CA GLY A 254 7.81 45.46 8.38
C GLY A 254 8.01 43.98 8.70
N LEU A 255 8.96 43.68 9.59
CA LEU A 255 9.30 42.32 10.02
C LEU A 255 8.10 41.54 10.59
N PHE A 256 7.15 42.25 11.19
CA PHE A 256 5.88 41.68 11.65
C PHE A 256 5.01 41.18 10.49
N GLY A 257 4.85 41.95 9.42
CA GLY A 257 4.10 41.50 8.24
C GLY A 257 4.79 40.31 7.54
N ALA A 258 6.12 40.30 7.52
CA ALA A 258 6.90 39.16 7.03
C ALA A 258 6.65 37.87 7.85
N LEU A 259 6.51 37.99 9.18
CA LEU A 259 6.15 36.86 10.06
C LEU A 259 4.77 36.30 9.71
N LEU A 260 3.78 37.16 9.44
CA LEU A 260 2.44 36.75 9.03
C LEU A 260 2.46 36.02 7.69
N ILE A 261 3.17 36.58 6.72
CA ILE A 261 3.34 36.00 5.38
C ILE A 261 4.03 34.63 5.48
N GLU A 262 5.10 34.50 6.28
CA GLU A 262 5.79 33.22 6.47
C GLU A 262 4.91 32.18 7.18
N ALA A 263 4.09 32.57 8.17
CA ALA A 263 3.15 31.67 8.84
C ALA A 263 2.05 31.15 7.88
N LEU A 264 1.48 32.03 7.07
CA LEU A 264 0.51 31.65 6.03
C LEU A 264 1.16 30.77 4.95
N THR A 265 2.40 31.08 4.57
CA THR A 265 3.17 30.29 3.61
C THR A 265 3.42 28.87 4.12
N LYS A 266 3.70 28.70 5.42
CA LYS A 266 3.83 27.37 6.05
C LYS A 266 2.51 26.59 6.04
N ALA A 267 1.38 27.26 6.31
CA ALA A 267 0.06 26.63 6.23
C ALA A 267 -0.27 26.18 4.80
N LEU A 268 0.00 27.03 3.80
CA LEU A 268 -0.12 26.67 2.38
C LEU A 268 0.76 25.47 2.00
N ASN A 269 2.01 25.43 2.47
CA ASN A 269 2.91 24.32 2.20
C ASN A 269 2.43 22.99 2.79
N ALA A 270 1.74 23.03 3.94
CA ALA A 270 1.13 21.83 4.53
C ALA A 270 0.01 21.29 3.62
N VAL A 271 -0.88 22.16 3.13
CA VAL A 271 -1.95 21.79 2.19
C VAL A 271 -1.39 21.37 0.83
N GLY A 272 -0.36 22.07 0.35
CA GLY A 272 0.25 21.89 -0.97
C GLY A 272 1.05 20.59 -1.14
N SER A 273 1.43 19.92 -0.04
CA SER A 273 2.28 18.71 0.00
C SER A 273 1.78 17.51 -0.82
N ILE A 274 0.51 17.55 -1.25
CA ILE A 274 -0.12 16.58 -2.15
C ILE A 274 0.52 16.65 -3.55
N ASN A 275 1.03 17.82 -3.95
CA ASN A 275 1.69 18.07 -5.22
C ASN A 275 3.22 17.94 -5.09
N PRO A 276 3.90 17.06 -5.85
CA PRO A 276 5.35 16.88 -5.78
C PRO A 276 6.11 18.21 -5.95
N GLY A 277 6.85 18.60 -4.92
CA GLY A 277 7.60 19.85 -4.91
C GLY A 277 6.74 21.11 -4.88
N ASN A 278 5.44 21.05 -4.57
CA ASN A 278 4.50 22.18 -4.47
C ASN A 278 4.49 23.14 -5.69
N ILE A 279 4.82 22.65 -6.89
CA ILE A 279 4.93 23.51 -8.09
C ILE A 279 3.56 24.05 -8.49
N GLY A 280 3.41 25.37 -8.63
CA GLY A 280 2.18 26.04 -9.00
C GLY A 280 1.21 26.27 -7.84
N THR A 281 1.14 25.35 -6.87
CA THR A 281 0.37 25.56 -5.63
C THR A 281 1.04 26.57 -4.71
N TYR A 282 2.38 26.55 -4.64
CA TYR A 282 3.16 27.51 -3.86
C TYR A 282 3.06 28.93 -4.44
N GLU A 283 3.26 29.08 -5.75
CA GLU A 283 3.22 30.37 -6.43
C GLU A 283 1.79 30.95 -6.44
N GLY A 284 0.77 30.12 -6.71
CA GLY A 284 -0.63 30.55 -6.64
C GLY A 284 -1.06 30.96 -5.23
N GLY A 285 -0.63 30.22 -4.22
CA GLY A 285 -0.86 30.57 -2.83
C GLY A 285 -0.13 31.86 -2.41
N SER A 286 1.09 32.09 -2.91
CA SER A 286 1.85 33.33 -2.68
C SER A 286 1.17 34.55 -3.29
N VAL A 287 0.60 34.41 -4.50
CA VAL A 287 -0.25 35.45 -5.13
C VAL A 287 -1.44 35.79 -4.24
N LEU A 288 -2.11 34.79 -3.67
CA LEU A 288 -3.27 35.01 -2.79
C LEU A 288 -2.84 35.72 -1.50
N ILE A 289 -1.75 35.27 -0.85
CA ILE A 289 -1.24 35.90 0.36
C ILE A 289 -0.91 37.37 0.10
N MET A 290 -0.14 37.69 -0.94
CA MET A 290 0.27 39.08 -1.18
C MET A 290 -0.93 40.00 -1.45
N LYS A 291 -1.97 39.52 -2.14
CA LYS A 291 -3.22 40.28 -2.31
C LYS A 291 -3.92 40.58 -0.97
N MET A 292 -3.84 39.67 0.01
CA MET A 292 -4.40 39.91 1.35
C MET A 292 -3.66 41.02 2.12
N PHE A 293 -2.40 41.28 1.78
CA PHE A 293 -1.60 42.37 2.34
C PHE A 293 -1.66 43.66 1.51
N GLY A 294 -2.58 43.74 0.54
CA GLY A 294 -2.71 44.90 -0.34
C GLY A 294 -1.61 45.03 -1.39
N LEU A 295 -0.77 44.00 -1.54
CA LEU A 295 0.30 43.96 -2.55
C LEU A 295 -0.23 43.40 -3.88
N GLY A 296 0.41 43.77 -4.98
CA GLY A 296 0.04 43.32 -6.32
C GLY A 296 0.18 41.79 -6.49
N GLY A 297 -0.68 41.20 -7.31
CA GLY A 297 -0.57 39.76 -7.63
C GLY A 297 0.74 39.39 -8.33
N ALA A 298 1.31 40.30 -9.12
CA ALA A 298 2.64 40.12 -9.73
C ALA A 298 3.75 40.01 -8.67
N ALA A 299 3.68 40.83 -7.61
CA ALA A 299 4.62 40.76 -6.50
C ALA A 299 4.57 39.39 -5.79
N GLY A 300 3.37 38.83 -5.59
CA GLY A 300 3.22 37.49 -5.02
C GLY A 300 3.78 36.36 -5.89
N LEU A 301 3.69 36.50 -7.21
CA LEU A 301 4.29 35.55 -8.14
C LEU A 301 5.83 35.65 -8.12
N VAL A 302 6.39 36.86 -8.17
CA VAL A 302 7.84 37.09 -8.11
C VAL A 302 8.43 36.64 -6.77
N PHE A 303 7.75 36.92 -5.65
CA PHE A 303 8.12 36.41 -4.33
C PHE A 303 8.23 34.87 -4.31
N GLY A 304 7.21 34.19 -4.85
CA GLY A 304 7.20 32.73 -4.92
C GLY A 304 8.36 32.18 -5.77
N ILE A 305 8.59 32.78 -6.94
CA ILE A 305 9.67 32.43 -7.87
C ILE A 305 11.06 32.68 -7.24
N ALA A 306 11.26 33.79 -6.52
CA ALA A 306 12.53 34.11 -5.88
C ALA A 306 12.95 33.03 -4.87
N ARG A 307 12.02 32.63 -3.99
CA ARG A 307 12.26 31.55 -3.01
C ARG A 307 12.45 30.20 -3.69
N ARG A 308 11.82 29.98 -4.85
CA ARG A 308 12.03 28.79 -5.67
C ARG A 308 13.44 28.74 -6.26
N ILE A 309 13.91 29.82 -6.86
CA ILE A 309 15.27 29.92 -7.41
C ILE A 309 16.31 29.63 -6.32
N ARG A 310 16.15 30.24 -5.14
CA ARG A 310 17.00 29.95 -3.97
C ARG A 310 17.04 28.46 -3.64
N SER A 311 15.87 27.81 -3.59
CA SER A 311 15.76 26.39 -3.26
C SER A 311 16.39 25.49 -4.32
N LEU A 312 16.21 25.82 -5.60
CA LEU A 312 16.78 25.09 -6.74
C LEU A 312 18.30 25.24 -6.80
N PHE A 313 18.83 26.42 -6.48
CA PHE A 313 20.28 26.65 -6.39
C PHE A 313 20.93 25.70 -5.38
N TRP A 314 20.43 25.63 -4.15
CA TRP A 314 20.99 24.74 -3.12
C TRP A 314 20.73 23.26 -3.40
N ALA A 315 19.65 22.92 -4.11
CA ALA A 315 19.45 21.57 -4.62
C ALA A 315 20.52 21.19 -5.66
N ALA A 316 20.88 22.09 -6.58
CA ALA A 316 21.95 21.85 -7.55
C ALA A 316 23.31 21.63 -6.86
N VAL A 317 23.65 22.48 -5.87
CA VAL A 317 24.85 22.29 -5.03
C VAL A 317 24.79 20.92 -4.32
N GLY A 318 23.62 20.51 -3.83
CA GLY A 318 23.41 19.21 -3.20
C GLY A 318 23.66 18.02 -4.13
N VAL A 319 23.26 18.09 -5.40
CA VAL A 319 23.58 17.06 -6.40
C VAL A 319 25.08 16.94 -6.61
N ILE A 320 25.79 18.08 -6.69
CA ILE A 320 27.26 18.09 -6.80
C ILE A 320 27.88 17.41 -5.57
N CYS A 321 27.45 17.77 -4.36
CA CYS A 321 27.90 17.11 -3.13
C CYS A 321 27.65 15.59 -3.16
N LEU A 322 26.48 15.13 -3.64
CA LEU A 322 26.17 13.71 -3.75
C LEU A 322 27.12 12.98 -4.71
N VAL A 323 27.44 13.59 -5.86
CA VAL A 323 28.39 13.03 -6.83
C VAL A 323 29.79 12.92 -6.22
N VAL A 324 30.27 13.98 -5.57
CA VAL A 324 31.59 14.00 -4.91
C VAL A 324 31.67 12.92 -3.82
N LEU A 325 30.65 12.82 -2.96
CA LEU A 325 30.56 11.79 -1.91
C LEU A 325 30.46 10.37 -2.47
N SER A 326 29.95 10.19 -3.70
CA SER A 326 29.86 8.89 -4.36
C SER A 326 31.17 8.44 -5.04
N LYS A 327 31.99 9.38 -5.53
CA LYS A 327 33.24 9.11 -6.26
C LYS A 327 34.38 8.62 -5.35
N SER A 328 34.41 9.04 -4.09
CA SER A 328 35.38 8.55 -3.08
C SER A 328 35.36 7.01 -2.92
N LYS A 329 34.32 6.33 -3.40
CA LYS A 329 34.13 4.88 -3.30
C LYS A 329 34.84 4.06 -4.38
N LYS A 330 35.10 4.63 -5.56
CA LYS A 330 35.61 3.83 -6.70
C LYS A 330 37.07 3.38 -6.50
N HIS A 331 37.77 3.96 -5.53
CA HIS A 331 39.16 3.64 -5.22
C HIS A 331 39.35 2.51 -4.17
N GLU A 332 38.30 2.11 -3.44
CA GLU A 332 38.39 1.06 -2.40
C GLU A 332 37.73 -0.28 -2.81
N SER A 333 36.89 -0.31 -3.86
CA SER A 333 36.08 -1.50 -4.21
C SER A 333 36.64 -2.37 -5.34
N THR A 334 37.91 -2.20 -5.73
CA THR A 334 38.56 -3.01 -6.78
C THR A 334 39.27 -4.27 -6.24
N GLY A 335 38.99 -4.69 -4.99
CA GLY A 335 39.70 -5.78 -4.33
C GLY A 335 38.92 -7.06 -3.98
N SER A 336 37.64 -7.25 -4.33
CA SER A 336 36.94 -8.50 -3.94
C SER A 336 35.90 -9.04 -4.95
N SER A 337 36.06 -10.33 -5.26
CA SER A 337 35.31 -11.14 -6.23
C SER A 337 33.82 -11.34 -5.92
N PRO A 338 32.98 -11.73 -6.91
CA PRO A 338 31.52 -11.66 -6.80
C PRO A 338 30.90 -12.96 -6.26
N GLU A 339 30.63 -13.03 -4.96
CA GLU A 339 29.78 -14.10 -4.40
C GLU A 339 28.28 -13.75 -4.42
N ARG A 340 27.49 -14.74 -4.86
CA ARG A 340 26.02 -14.77 -4.93
C ARG A 340 25.39 -14.48 -3.56
N LYS A 341 24.52 -13.47 -3.51
CA LYS A 341 23.60 -13.25 -2.39
C LYS A 341 22.54 -14.37 -2.33
N LEU A 342 22.80 -15.38 -1.50
CA LEU A 342 21.84 -16.42 -1.11
C LEU A 342 20.60 -15.76 -0.49
N GLN A 343 19.42 -16.01 -1.07
CA GLN A 343 18.15 -15.68 -0.43
C GLN A 343 17.87 -16.72 0.66
N VAL A 344 17.69 -16.25 1.89
CA VAL A 344 17.30 -17.09 3.04
C VAL A 344 16.01 -17.85 2.70
N LEU A 345 16.11 -19.18 2.56
CA LEU A 345 14.94 -20.07 2.39
C LEU A 345 14.05 -20.01 3.64
N LYS A 346 12.73 -19.89 3.45
CA LYS A 346 11.77 -20.06 4.55
C LYS A 346 11.61 -21.56 4.85
N PRO A 347 11.56 -21.99 6.12
CA PRO A 347 11.26 -23.38 6.46
C PRO A 347 9.82 -23.72 6.05
N GLY A 348 9.64 -24.83 5.33
CA GLY A 348 8.33 -25.32 4.84
C GLY A 348 8.46 -26.74 4.27
N PRO A 349 7.35 -27.47 4.07
CA PRO A 349 7.39 -28.87 3.61
C PRO A 349 7.97 -28.97 2.19
N THR A 350 8.52 -30.15 1.89
CA THR A 350 9.03 -30.48 0.56
C THR A 350 7.88 -30.96 -0.33
N ALA A 351 7.69 -30.30 -1.46
CA ALA A 351 6.75 -30.72 -2.49
C ALA A 351 7.49 -31.32 -3.69
N VAL A 352 7.02 -32.46 -4.17
CA VAL A 352 7.54 -33.16 -5.35
C VAL A 352 6.47 -33.06 -6.43
N VAL A 353 6.79 -32.37 -7.51
CA VAL A 353 5.89 -32.21 -8.67
C VAL A 353 6.39 -33.12 -9.78
N ILE A 354 5.56 -34.09 -10.17
CA ILE A 354 5.92 -35.08 -11.18
C ILE A 354 5.43 -34.57 -12.54
N ALA A 355 6.38 -34.18 -13.39
CA ALA A 355 6.12 -33.75 -14.75
C ALA A 355 6.43 -34.92 -15.69
N ASP A 356 5.50 -35.86 -15.75
CA ASP A 356 5.58 -36.97 -16.71
C ASP A 356 5.15 -36.47 -18.09
N SER A 357 5.98 -36.68 -19.10
CA SER A 357 5.63 -36.39 -20.49
C SER A 357 4.83 -37.52 -21.13
N GLY A 358 4.72 -38.69 -20.50
CA GLY A 358 4.05 -39.88 -21.02
C GLY A 358 4.75 -40.39 -22.28
N ASN A 359 5.33 -41.58 -22.22
CA ASN A 359 5.89 -42.24 -23.40
C ASN A 359 4.81 -42.89 -24.29
N ASN A 360 3.59 -42.34 -24.30
CA ASN A 360 2.46 -42.88 -25.06
C ASN A 360 2.47 -42.32 -26.49
N ASP A 361 2.49 -43.22 -27.47
CA ASP A 361 2.57 -42.93 -28.91
C ASP A 361 1.40 -42.09 -29.46
N ASP A 362 0.27 -42.01 -28.75
CA ASP A 362 -0.86 -41.15 -29.08
C ASP A 362 -0.73 -39.77 -28.45
N ALA A 363 0.08 -38.92 -29.09
CA ALA A 363 0.21 -37.47 -28.86
C ALA A 363 0.37 -37.03 -27.39
N PRO A 364 1.58 -37.12 -26.80
CA PRO A 364 1.82 -36.75 -25.40
C PRO A 364 1.50 -35.27 -25.16
N VAL A 365 0.48 -35.01 -24.33
CA VAL A 365 0.16 -33.64 -23.91
C VAL A 365 1.23 -33.16 -22.95
N SER A 366 2.06 -32.26 -23.47
CA SER A 366 3.16 -31.65 -22.73
C SER A 366 2.68 -30.99 -21.43
N PRO A 367 3.40 -31.15 -20.31
CA PRO A 367 3.22 -30.36 -19.07
C PRO A 367 3.28 -28.84 -19.29
N LEU A 368 3.74 -28.42 -20.48
CA LEU A 368 3.75 -27.04 -20.97
C LEU A 368 2.40 -26.56 -21.54
N MET A 369 1.40 -27.43 -21.69
CA MET A 369 0.08 -27.06 -22.20
C MET A 369 -0.50 -25.94 -21.34
N ARG A 370 -0.97 -24.89 -22.01
CA ARG A 370 -1.51 -23.71 -21.35
C ARG A 370 -3.00 -23.88 -21.14
N VAL A 371 -3.42 -23.83 -19.88
CA VAL A 371 -4.83 -23.66 -19.50
C VAL A 371 -4.95 -22.22 -19.03
N GLY A 372 -5.79 -21.41 -19.68
CA GLY A 372 -5.72 -19.95 -19.54
C GLY A 372 -4.40 -19.41 -20.11
N THR A 373 -3.59 -18.71 -19.30
CA THR A 373 -2.34 -18.09 -19.79
C THR A 373 -1.05 -18.76 -19.31
N LEU A 374 -1.14 -19.72 -18.40
CA LEU A 374 0.01 -20.42 -17.82
C LEU A 374 0.04 -21.90 -18.19
N PRO A 375 1.26 -22.46 -18.39
CA PRO A 375 1.48 -23.90 -18.39
C PRO A 375 0.93 -24.56 -17.13
N ILE A 376 0.33 -25.76 -17.26
CA ILE A 376 -0.24 -26.52 -16.13
C ILE A 376 0.83 -26.79 -15.07
N LEU A 377 2.02 -27.24 -15.50
CA LEU A 377 3.13 -27.48 -14.59
C LEU A 377 3.56 -26.22 -13.81
N LEU A 378 3.62 -25.07 -14.50
CA LEU A 378 3.92 -23.79 -13.84
C LEU A 378 2.84 -23.42 -12.81
N ARG A 379 1.55 -23.70 -13.10
CA ARG A 379 0.46 -23.47 -12.15
C ARG A 379 0.63 -24.32 -10.91
N ALA A 380 0.95 -25.61 -11.05
CA ALA A 380 1.20 -26.52 -9.93
C ALA A 380 2.35 -26.02 -9.04
N ILE A 381 3.50 -25.66 -9.64
CA ILE A 381 4.67 -25.14 -8.93
C ILE A 381 4.33 -23.84 -8.16
N LEU A 382 3.68 -22.88 -8.83
CA LEU A 382 3.33 -21.60 -8.23
C LEU A 382 2.31 -21.76 -7.10
N ARG A 383 1.33 -22.66 -7.25
CA ARG A 383 0.33 -22.96 -6.22
C ARG A 383 0.95 -23.68 -5.02
N ALA A 384 1.82 -24.66 -5.24
CA ALA A 384 2.55 -25.35 -4.17
C ALA A 384 3.40 -24.36 -3.36
N ARG A 385 4.12 -23.46 -4.03
CA ARG A 385 4.86 -22.39 -3.37
C ARG A 385 3.94 -21.46 -2.57
N LYS A 386 2.80 -21.05 -3.15
CA LYS A 386 1.83 -20.17 -2.49
C LYS A 386 1.20 -20.83 -1.25
N ALA A 387 0.99 -22.14 -1.28
CA ALA A 387 0.46 -22.91 -0.15
C ALA A 387 1.46 -23.06 1.01
N GLY A 388 2.75 -22.82 0.77
CA GLY A 388 3.78 -22.79 1.82
C GLY A 388 4.91 -23.80 1.63
N ALA A 389 5.00 -24.49 0.49
CA ALA A 389 6.12 -25.41 0.22
C ALA A 389 7.47 -24.66 0.28
N GLY A 390 8.37 -25.14 1.14
CA GLY A 390 9.67 -24.54 1.40
C GLY A 390 10.69 -24.88 0.32
N ARG A 391 10.68 -26.15 -0.10
CA ARG A 391 11.50 -26.77 -1.16
C ARG A 391 10.57 -27.43 -2.17
N ILE A 392 10.81 -27.23 -3.47
CA ILE A 392 10.00 -27.82 -4.55
C ILE A 392 10.92 -28.59 -5.49
N LEU A 393 10.73 -29.90 -5.57
CA LEU A 393 11.45 -30.78 -6.48
C LEU A 393 10.56 -31.02 -7.70
N VAL A 394 11.05 -30.74 -8.90
CA VAL A 394 10.33 -31.01 -10.15
C VAL A 394 11.02 -32.16 -10.85
N LEU A 395 10.33 -33.30 -10.88
CA LEU A 395 10.78 -34.51 -11.56
C LEU A 395 10.43 -34.41 -13.04
N VAL A 396 11.44 -34.52 -13.89
CA VAL A 396 11.32 -34.49 -15.34
C VAL A 396 12.09 -35.66 -15.96
N ASP A 397 11.62 -36.16 -17.08
CA ASP A 397 12.33 -37.17 -17.87
C ASP A 397 13.59 -36.57 -18.54
N SER A 398 14.56 -37.43 -18.84
CA SER A 398 15.83 -37.02 -19.47
C SER A 398 15.68 -36.47 -20.89
N VAL A 399 14.60 -36.81 -21.60
CA VAL A 399 14.37 -36.43 -23.00
C VAL A 399 13.68 -35.07 -23.11
N SER A 400 12.55 -34.89 -22.41
CA SER A 400 11.68 -33.71 -22.46
C SER A 400 12.04 -32.68 -21.39
N GLY A 401 12.69 -33.11 -20.30
CA GLY A 401 13.04 -32.28 -19.16
C GLY A 401 13.85 -31.01 -19.49
N PRO A 402 14.92 -31.07 -20.30
CA PRO A 402 15.68 -29.87 -20.67
C PRO A 402 14.84 -28.83 -21.41
N LYS A 403 13.89 -29.26 -22.25
CA LYS A 403 12.96 -28.37 -22.95
C LYS A 403 11.95 -27.75 -21.99
N ILE A 404 11.35 -28.57 -21.13
CA ILE A 404 10.40 -28.13 -20.09
C ILE A 404 11.04 -27.10 -19.17
N GLN A 405 12.25 -27.38 -18.68
CA GLN A 405 13.02 -26.47 -17.83
C GLN A 405 13.32 -25.16 -18.54
N ARG A 406 13.82 -25.21 -19.78
CA ARG A 406 14.16 -24.00 -20.56
C ARG A 406 12.94 -23.11 -20.80
N ASP A 407 11.81 -23.68 -21.21
CA ASP A 407 10.59 -22.93 -21.51
C ASP A 407 9.95 -22.35 -20.25
N LEU A 408 9.99 -23.07 -19.13
CA LEU A 408 9.54 -22.54 -17.84
C LEU A 408 10.46 -21.44 -17.31
N LEU A 409 11.78 -21.59 -17.41
CA LEU A 409 12.74 -20.55 -16.99
C LEU A 409 12.61 -19.28 -17.85
N ARG A 410 12.34 -19.40 -19.16
CA ARG A 410 12.07 -18.25 -20.05
C ARG A 410 10.89 -17.40 -19.60
N THR A 411 9.93 -17.97 -18.87
CA THR A 411 8.84 -17.16 -18.29
C THR A 411 9.33 -16.19 -17.21
N GLY A 412 10.49 -16.44 -16.59
CA GLY A 412 10.99 -15.67 -15.46
C GLY A 412 10.16 -15.86 -14.17
N ARG A 413 9.26 -16.85 -14.14
CA ARG A 413 8.28 -17.05 -13.05
C ARG A 413 8.58 -18.21 -12.12
N VAL A 414 9.58 -19.02 -12.43
CA VAL A 414 9.96 -20.18 -11.61
C VAL A 414 10.57 -19.69 -10.28
N PRO A 415 10.04 -20.11 -9.11
CA PRO A 415 10.61 -19.74 -7.82
C PRO A 415 12.05 -20.26 -7.64
N GLY A 416 12.90 -19.49 -6.94
CA GLY A 416 14.28 -19.91 -6.66
C GLY A 416 14.44 -21.09 -5.70
N CYS A 417 13.35 -21.60 -5.13
CA CYS A 417 13.31 -22.82 -4.31
C CYS A 417 12.96 -24.08 -5.11
N VAL A 418 12.94 -23.97 -6.45
CA VAL A 418 12.71 -25.09 -7.35
C VAL A 418 14.04 -25.76 -7.69
N GLU A 419 14.09 -27.06 -7.46
CA GLU A 419 15.18 -27.95 -7.81
C GLU A 419 14.68 -28.90 -8.89
N TRP A 420 15.47 -29.08 -9.94
CA TRP A 420 15.13 -29.94 -11.07
C TRP A 420 15.82 -31.28 -10.88
N VAL A 421 15.03 -32.35 -10.93
CA VAL A 421 15.53 -33.72 -10.78
C VAL A 421 15.23 -34.46 -12.07
N THR A 422 16.27 -34.91 -12.76
CA THR A 422 16.15 -35.61 -14.03
C THR A 422 16.13 -37.11 -13.79
N ILE A 423 15.11 -37.79 -14.31
CA ILE A 423 15.01 -39.25 -14.30
C ILE A 423 15.80 -39.77 -15.51
N GLY A 424 16.88 -40.50 -15.25
CA GLY A 424 17.74 -41.11 -16.28
C GLY A 424 17.02 -42.20 -17.07
N LEU A 425 17.53 -42.55 -18.26
CA LEU A 425 16.94 -43.57 -19.14
C LEU A 425 16.84 -44.96 -18.47
N ASP A 426 17.79 -45.29 -17.59
CA ASP A 426 17.86 -46.57 -16.86
C ASP A 426 17.37 -46.46 -15.41
N ALA A 427 16.99 -45.26 -14.96
CA ALA A 427 16.58 -44.99 -13.59
C ALA A 427 15.05 -44.92 -13.51
N SER A 428 14.45 -45.74 -12.64
CA SER A 428 13.01 -45.71 -12.42
C SER A 428 12.57 -44.50 -11.57
N LEU A 429 11.32 -44.07 -11.77
CA LEU A 429 10.64 -43.10 -10.90
C LEU A 429 10.73 -43.52 -9.41
N SER A 430 10.65 -44.82 -9.15
CA SER A 430 10.73 -45.40 -7.80
C SER A 430 12.10 -45.19 -7.14
N THR A 431 13.21 -45.41 -7.86
CA THR A 431 14.57 -45.19 -7.33
C THR A 431 14.80 -43.72 -7.02
N THR A 432 14.36 -42.83 -7.89
CA THR A 432 14.49 -41.37 -7.67
C THR A 432 13.66 -40.90 -6.47
N LEU A 433 12.44 -41.43 -6.31
CA LEU A 433 11.61 -41.16 -5.14
C LEU A 433 12.21 -41.72 -3.84
N LYS A 434 12.88 -42.88 -3.90
CA LYS A 434 13.61 -43.47 -2.76
C LYS A 434 14.72 -42.53 -2.29
N ASP A 435 15.53 -42.00 -3.20
CA ASP A 435 16.61 -41.06 -2.86
C ASP A 435 16.07 -39.76 -2.23
N ILE A 436 14.99 -39.22 -2.80
CA ILE A 436 14.33 -38.03 -2.26
C ILE A 436 13.77 -38.29 -0.85
N ALA A 437 13.16 -39.45 -0.64
CA ALA A 437 12.62 -39.85 0.65
C ALA A 437 13.72 -40.07 1.70
N GLY A 438 14.85 -40.67 1.31
CA GLY A 438 16.03 -40.83 2.18
C GLY A 438 16.58 -39.48 2.65
N GLN A 439 16.68 -38.49 1.75
CA GLN A 439 17.10 -37.13 2.08
C GLN A 439 16.10 -36.38 2.97
N ALA A 440 14.81 -36.75 2.95
CA ALA A 440 13.77 -36.09 3.71
C ALA A 440 13.80 -36.44 5.21
N GLY A 441 14.54 -37.48 5.62
CA GLY A 441 14.80 -37.80 7.03
C GLY A 441 13.53 -38.04 7.86
N GLY A 442 12.57 -38.79 7.31
CA GLY A 442 11.30 -39.13 7.99
C GLY A 442 10.22 -38.04 7.95
N ARG A 443 10.46 -36.90 7.30
CA ARG A 443 9.44 -35.86 7.11
C ARG A 443 8.39 -36.27 6.07
N GLN A 444 7.20 -35.67 6.14
CA GLN A 444 6.18 -35.86 5.11
C GLN A 444 6.52 -35.12 3.82
N LEU A 445 6.24 -35.76 2.69
CA LEU A 445 6.40 -35.27 1.34
C LEU A 445 5.03 -35.02 0.70
N ILE A 446 4.90 -33.95 -0.08
CA ILE A 446 3.67 -33.69 -0.85
C ILE A 446 3.94 -34.06 -2.30
N LEU A 447 3.26 -35.09 -2.82
CA LEU A 447 3.36 -35.50 -4.22
C LEU A 447 2.24 -34.84 -5.04
N ILE A 448 2.59 -34.20 -6.15
CA ILE A 448 1.66 -33.45 -7.01
C ILE A 448 1.86 -33.89 -8.47
N ALA A 449 0.79 -34.29 -9.13
CA ALA A 449 0.81 -34.60 -10.56
C ALA A 449 0.84 -33.30 -11.40
N GLY A 450 1.76 -33.22 -12.35
CA GLY A 450 1.98 -32.04 -13.19
C GLY A 450 1.04 -31.89 -14.39
N ASP A 451 0.18 -32.88 -14.65
CA ASP A 451 -0.75 -32.98 -15.79
C ASP A 451 -2.19 -32.54 -15.46
N ARG A 452 -2.43 -32.06 -14.24
CA ARG A 452 -3.76 -31.69 -13.73
C ARG A 452 -3.78 -30.24 -13.24
N THR A 453 -4.96 -29.63 -13.31
CA THR A 453 -5.25 -28.32 -12.70
C THR A 453 -6.03 -28.50 -11.40
N TYR A 454 -5.74 -27.66 -10.42
CA TYR A 454 -6.21 -27.83 -9.05
C TYR A 454 -6.71 -26.53 -8.45
N HIS A 455 -7.81 -26.61 -7.70
CA HIS A 455 -8.28 -25.52 -6.88
C HIS A 455 -7.32 -25.26 -5.70
N SER A 456 -7.25 -24.02 -5.24
CA SER A 456 -6.27 -23.59 -4.22
C SER A 456 -6.46 -24.25 -2.85
N SER A 457 -7.68 -24.72 -2.55
CA SER A 457 -8.00 -25.40 -1.30
C SER A 457 -7.26 -26.74 -1.17
N LEU A 458 -7.01 -27.44 -2.27
CA LEU A 458 -6.35 -28.75 -2.26
C LEU A 458 -4.90 -28.65 -1.81
N PHE A 459 -4.12 -27.70 -2.35
CA PHE A 459 -2.75 -27.46 -1.89
C PHE A 459 -2.69 -27.04 -0.42
N ARG A 460 -3.64 -26.22 0.03
CA ARG A 460 -3.71 -25.79 1.44
C ARG A 460 -3.95 -26.99 2.35
N LYS A 461 -4.93 -27.84 2.00
CA LYS A 461 -5.25 -29.06 2.74
C LYS A 461 -4.06 -30.02 2.79
N ALA A 462 -3.35 -30.21 1.67
CA ALA A 462 -2.16 -31.04 1.60
C ALA A 462 -1.03 -30.54 2.51
N VAL A 463 -0.78 -29.21 2.53
CA VAL A 463 0.22 -28.59 3.41
C VAL A 463 -0.20 -28.63 4.88
N GLU A 464 -1.46 -28.38 5.20
CA GLU A 464 -1.98 -28.47 6.58
C GLU A 464 -1.80 -29.89 7.15
N TRP A 465 -2.03 -30.92 6.32
CA TRP A 465 -1.88 -32.32 6.70
C TRP A 465 -0.44 -32.75 6.99
N THR A 466 0.58 -32.00 6.53
CA THR A 466 1.99 -32.32 6.82
C THR A 466 2.33 -32.32 8.31
N ARG A 467 1.42 -31.83 9.16
CA ARG A 467 1.54 -31.75 10.62
C ARG A 467 0.89 -32.93 11.35
N GLU A 468 0.10 -33.74 10.65
CA GLU A 468 -0.65 -34.85 11.24
C GLU A 468 0.17 -36.16 11.25
N ARG A 469 -0.23 -37.13 12.08
CA ARG A 469 0.41 -38.46 12.10
C ARG A 469 -0.30 -39.37 11.10
N GLY A 470 0.23 -39.49 9.88
CA GLY A 470 -0.32 -40.34 8.81
C GLY A 470 -0.28 -39.69 7.43
N GLY A 471 -0.58 -40.45 6.39
CA GLY A 471 -0.67 -39.93 5.01
C GLY A 471 -2.09 -39.49 4.64
N LEU A 472 -2.19 -38.62 3.62
CA LEU A 472 -3.44 -38.17 3.00
C LEU A 472 -3.44 -38.47 1.51
N ALA A 473 -4.45 -39.21 1.03
CA ALA A 473 -4.74 -39.37 -0.39
C ALA A 473 -6.07 -38.66 -0.73
N MET A 474 -6.07 -37.82 -1.77
CA MET A 474 -7.30 -37.14 -2.23
C MET A 474 -7.90 -37.90 -3.41
N VAL A 475 -9.20 -38.18 -3.33
CA VAL A 475 -9.94 -38.98 -4.32
C VAL A 475 -11.29 -38.34 -4.67
N THR A 476 -11.78 -38.60 -5.89
CA THR A 476 -13.14 -38.28 -6.31
C THR A 476 -13.81 -39.57 -6.74
N GLY A 477 -14.72 -40.10 -5.92
CA GLY A 477 -15.19 -41.48 -6.08
C GLY A 477 -14.02 -42.43 -5.88
N GLU A 478 -13.71 -43.22 -6.91
CA GLU A 478 -12.56 -44.14 -6.92
C GLU A 478 -11.29 -43.56 -7.57
N GLN A 479 -11.41 -42.42 -8.27
CA GLN A 479 -10.30 -41.87 -9.03
C GLN A 479 -9.36 -41.01 -8.17
N PRO A 480 -8.04 -41.14 -8.33
CA PRO A 480 -7.07 -40.30 -7.63
C PRO A 480 -7.05 -38.88 -8.22
N VAL A 481 -7.08 -37.89 -7.34
CA VAL A 481 -6.98 -36.46 -7.70
C VAL A 481 -5.55 -36.11 -8.14
N GLY A 482 -4.53 -36.87 -7.72
CA GLY A 482 -3.12 -36.60 -8.03
C GLY A 482 -2.45 -35.59 -7.11
N ILE A 483 -3.01 -35.33 -5.93
CA ILE A 483 -2.33 -34.64 -4.81
C ILE A 483 -2.44 -35.52 -3.58
N CYS A 484 -1.30 -35.87 -2.98
CA CYS A 484 -1.26 -36.62 -1.73
C CYS A 484 -0.10 -36.16 -0.83
N THR A 485 -0.26 -36.36 0.47
CA THR A 485 0.76 -36.09 1.48
C THR A 485 1.18 -37.42 2.09
N ILE A 486 2.45 -37.79 2.00
CA ILE A 486 2.91 -39.14 2.34
C ILE A 486 4.15 -39.08 3.23
N PRO A 487 4.21 -39.87 4.32
CA PRO A 487 5.43 -40.04 5.10
C PRO A 487 6.60 -40.59 4.27
N ALA A 488 7.81 -40.02 4.39
CA ALA A 488 8.96 -40.47 3.60
C ALA A 488 9.31 -41.96 3.81
N ASN A 489 9.16 -42.49 5.02
CA ASN A 489 9.40 -43.90 5.33
C ASN A 489 8.48 -44.86 4.54
N MET A 490 7.26 -44.42 4.22
CA MET A 490 6.31 -45.20 3.43
C MET A 490 6.71 -45.27 1.95
N ILE A 491 7.32 -44.21 1.43
CA ILE A 491 7.90 -44.21 0.08
C ILE A 491 9.12 -45.12 0.03
N LEU A 492 9.95 -45.12 1.08
CA LEU A 492 11.10 -46.02 1.20
C LEU A 492 10.68 -47.49 1.21
N SER A 493 9.67 -47.86 2.02
CA SER A 493 9.15 -49.23 2.08
C SER A 493 8.51 -49.67 0.76
N ALA A 494 7.71 -48.78 0.13
CA ALA A 494 7.09 -49.07 -1.16
C ALA A 494 8.11 -49.26 -2.30
N ALA A 495 9.22 -48.53 -2.26
CA ALA A 495 10.32 -48.67 -3.22
C ALA A 495 11.13 -49.94 -2.99
N GLU A 496 11.29 -50.40 -1.74
CA GLU A 496 12.01 -51.63 -1.38
C GLU A 496 11.25 -52.90 -1.76
N GLU A 497 9.93 -52.88 -1.66
CA GLU A 497 9.08 -54.00 -2.06
C GLU A 497 8.91 -54.13 -3.58
N ASN A 498 9.54 -53.27 -4.38
CA ASN A 498 9.45 -53.23 -5.85
C ASN A 498 8.01 -53.11 -6.40
N LYS A 499 7.07 -52.62 -5.57
CA LYS A 499 5.64 -52.49 -5.90
C LYS A 499 5.28 -51.19 -6.63
N LEU A 500 6.24 -50.28 -6.76
CA LEU A 500 6.12 -49.07 -7.56
C LEU A 500 6.48 -49.39 -9.02
N GLU A 501 5.51 -49.88 -9.81
CA GLU A 501 5.74 -50.02 -11.25
C GLU A 501 6.04 -48.66 -11.89
N PRO A 502 7.10 -48.54 -12.71
CA PRO A 502 7.91 -47.33 -12.69
C PRO A 502 7.62 -46.32 -13.80
N ASN A 503 6.63 -46.58 -14.66
CA ASN A 503 6.44 -45.86 -15.91
C ASN A 503 5.16 -45.01 -15.99
N ASN A 504 4.29 -45.02 -14.96
CA ASN A 504 3.04 -44.26 -15.02
C ASN A 504 2.66 -43.64 -13.68
N VAL A 505 2.52 -42.31 -13.68
CA VAL A 505 2.10 -41.50 -12.52
C VAL A 505 0.73 -41.94 -11.98
N ASP A 506 -0.20 -42.41 -12.82
CA ASP A 506 -1.53 -42.84 -12.37
C ASP A 506 -1.46 -44.11 -11.53
N LYS A 507 -0.68 -45.11 -11.97
CA LYS A 507 -0.45 -46.35 -11.21
C LYS A 507 0.17 -46.07 -9.84
N LEU A 508 1.08 -45.08 -9.76
CA LEU A 508 1.62 -44.62 -8.49
C LEU A 508 0.51 -44.13 -7.56
N TYR A 509 -0.37 -43.24 -8.02
CA TYR A 509 -1.45 -42.73 -7.17
C TYR A 509 -2.51 -43.79 -6.81
N GLU A 510 -2.77 -44.76 -7.70
CA GLU A 510 -3.64 -45.91 -7.42
C GLU A 510 -3.06 -46.82 -6.33
N TYR A 511 -1.77 -47.14 -6.43
CA TYR A 511 -1.06 -47.92 -5.40
C TYR A 511 -1.08 -47.19 -4.06
N LEU A 512 -0.82 -45.87 -4.04
CA LEU A 512 -0.83 -45.10 -2.79
C LEU A 512 -2.24 -45.09 -2.18
N ARG A 513 -3.30 -45.01 -2.99
CA ARG A 513 -4.69 -45.11 -2.53
C ARG A 513 -4.99 -46.47 -1.86
N SER A 514 -4.41 -47.56 -2.34
CA SER A 514 -4.67 -48.90 -1.79
C SER A 514 -3.96 -49.16 -0.46
N GLN A 515 -3.11 -48.23 0.01
CA GLN A 515 -2.38 -48.43 1.26
C GLN A 515 -3.24 -48.09 2.49
N PRO A 516 -3.32 -48.99 3.49
CA PRO A 516 -4.17 -48.79 4.66
C PRO A 516 -3.74 -47.63 5.57
N SER A 517 -2.48 -47.20 5.48
CA SER A 517 -1.93 -46.08 6.27
C SER A 517 -2.15 -44.69 5.63
N LEU A 518 -2.79 -44.64 4.45
CA LEU A 518 -3.19 -43.40 3.78
C LEU A 518 -4.67 -43.13 3.98
N GLN A 519 -5.01 -42.03 4.64
CA GLN A 519 -6.40 -41.63 4.79
C GLN A 519 -6.92 -41.09 3.45
N CYS A 520 -7.91 -41.77 2.87
CA CYS A 520 -8.59 -41.32 1.67
C CYS A 520 -9.64 -40.25 2.01
N VAL A 521 -9.50 -39.06 1.44
CA VAL A 521 -10.45 -37.96 1.64
C VAL A 521 -11.13 -37.62 0.34
N GLN A 522 -12.47 -37.67 0.36
CA GLN A 522 -13.30 -37.34 -0.79
C GLN A 522 -13.22 -35.84 -1.11
N VAL A 523 -13.05 -35.57 -2.40
CA VAL A 523 -12.96 -34.23 -3.00
C VAL A 523 -13.99 -34.17 -4.12
N THR A 524 -14.73 -33.06 -4.21
CA THR A 524 -15.69 -32.83 -5.27
C THR A 524 -15.00 -32.69 -6.63
N ASP A 525 -15.60 -33.25 -7.69
CA ASP A 525 -15.06 -33.23 -9.06
C ASP A 525 -14.77 -31.79 -9.57
N ASP A 526 -15.54 -30.81 -9.10
CA ASP A 526 -15.36 -29.42 -9.49
C ASP A 526 -14.01 -28.82 -9.06
N LEU A 527 -13.28 -29.41 -8.10
CA LEU A 527 -12.05 -28.84 -7.53
C LEU A 527 -10.77 -29.20 -8.28
N TRP A 528 -10.84 -30.05 -9.31
CA TRP A 528 -9.68 -30.43 -10.11
C TRP A 528 -10.08 -30.83 -11.54
N GLN A 529 -9.10 -30.89 -12.44
CA GLN A 529 -9.30 -31.38 -13.81
C GLN A 529 -7.99 -31.92 -14.38
N ARG A 530 -8.00 -33.16 -14.87
CA ARG A 530 -6.92 -33.71 -15.70
C ARG A 530 -6.97 -33.12 -17.10
N VAL A 531 -5.79 -32.83 -17.65
CA VAL A 531 -5.65 -32.27 -19.00
C VAL A 531 -4.73 -33.19 -19.80
N ALA A 532 -5.32 -34.25 -20.36
CA ALA A 532 -4.61 -35.26 -21.15
C ALA A 532 -4.75 -35.01 -22.66
N ALA A 533 -5.77 -34.26 -23.09
CA ALA A 533 -6.01 -33.90 -24.49
C ALA A 533 -6.33 -32.40 -24.66
N ARG A 534 -6.23 -31.89 -25.90
CA ARG A 534 -6.69 -30.53 -26.23
C ARG A 534 -8.18 -30.31 -25.93
N ALA A 535 -9.00 -31.38 -26.00
CA ALA A 535 -10.42 -31.32 -25.64
C ALA A 535 -10.63 -30.99 -24.15
N ASP A 536 -9.80 -31.54 -23.25
CA ASP A 536 -9.90 -31.34 -21.80
C ASP A 536 -9.58 -29.92 -21.37
N ARG A 537 -8.84 -29.17 -22.20
CA ARG A 537 -8.49 -27.78 -21.93
C ARG A 537 -9.73 -26.91 -21.75
N ALA A 538 -10.79 -27.12 -22.55
CA ALA A 538 -12.01 -26.34 -22.44
C ALA A 538 -12.69 -26.55 -21.08
N SER A 539 -12.78 -27.81 -20.63
CA SER A 539 -13.31 -28.19 -19.33
C SER A 539 -12.48 -27.61 -18.18
N ALA A 540 -11.15 -27.64 -18.29
CA ALA A 540 -10.24 -27.05 -17.29
C ALA A 540 -10.37 -25.52 -17.22
N GLU A 541 -10.54 -24.84 -18.36
CA GLU A 541 -10.78 -23.40 -18.39
C GLU A 541 -12.15 -23.03 -17.81
N GLN A 542 -13.19 -23.83 -18.07
CA GLN A 542 -14.52 -23.62 -17.48
C GLN A 542 -14.53 -23.82 -15.96
N LYS A 543 -13.81 -24.83 -15.44
CA LYS A 543 -13.60 -25.01 -13.99
C LYS A 543 -12.81 -23.84 -13.40
N LEU A 544 -11.75 -23.36 -14.06
CA LEU A 544 -11.00 -22.17 -13.63
C LEU A 544 -11.89 -20.93 -13.52
N ASP A 545 -12.77 -20.67 -14.50
CA ASP A 545 -13.68 -19.53 -14.48
C ASP A 545 -14.68 -19.62 -13.32
N ARG A 546 -15.19 -20.82 -13.03
CA ARG A 546 -16.04 -21.06 -11.84
C ARG A 546 -15.31 -20.78 -10.54
N TRP A 547 -14.03 -21.16 -10.44
CA TRP A 547 -13.21 -20.90 -9.26
C TRP A 547 -12.89 -19.40 -9.03
N LEU A 548 -13.17 -18.51 -10.00
CA LEU A 548 -13.01 -17.07 -9.82
C LEU A 548 -14.17 -16.42 -9.06
N VAL A 549 -15.35 -17.04 -9.08
CA VAL A 549 -16.54 -16.58 -8.37
C VAL A 549 -16.39 -16.92 -6.89
N LYS A 550 -16.51 -15.92 -6.01
CA LYS A 550 -16.35 -16.16 -4.56
C LYS A 550 -17.68 -16.62 -3.96
N PRO A 551 -17.68 -17.57 -2.99
CA PRO A 551 -18.90 -17.96 -2.28
C PRO A 551 -19.57 -16.81 -1.51
N THR A 552 -18.81 -15.76 -1.19
CA THR A 552 -19.28 -14.56 -0.49
C THR A 552 -19.83 -13.49 -1.44
N ASP A 553 -19.75 -13.67 -2.76
CA ASP A 553 -20.26 -12.71 -3.74
C ASP A 553 -21.80 -12.61 -3.63
N GLY A 554 -22.29 -11.38 -3.45
CA GLY A 554 -23.74 -11.11 -3.39
C GLY A 554 -24.36 -11.08 -4.78
N PHE A 555 -25.69 -10.95 -4.86
CA PHE A 555 -26.44 -10.95 -6.13
C PHE A 555 -25.83 -10.03 -7.21
N PHE A 556 -25.62 -8.75 -6.90
CA PHE A 556 -25.01 -7.79 -7.84
C PHE A 556 -23.57 -8.12 -8.22
N ALA A 557 -22.79 -8.67 -7.29
CA ALA A 557 -21.42 -9.11 -7.59
C ALA A 557 -21.44 -10.30 -8.57
N GLN A 558 -22.35 -11.27 -8.38
CA GLN A 558 -22.52 -12.39 -9.31
C GLN A 558 -22.96 -11.94 -10.70
N MET A 559 -23.82 -10.91 -10.79
CA MET A 559 -24.15 -10.27 -12.08
C MET A 559 -22.90 -9.65 -12.73
N ASN A 560 -22.10 -8.90 -11.96
CA ASN A 560 -20.83 -8.36 -12.46
C ASN A 560 -19.88 -9.46 -12.93
N ARG A 561 -19.79 -10.61 -12.23
CA ARG A 561 -18.92 -11.75 -12.60
C ARG A 561 -19.23 -12.31 -13.98
N LYS A 562 -20.49 -12.29 -14.43
CA LYS A 562 -20.87 -12.75 -15.78
C LYS A 562 -20.19 -11.91 -16.88
N ILE A 563 -19.93 -10.64 -16.62
CA ILE A 563 -19.30 -9.72 -17.58
C ILE A 563 -17.80 -9.64 -17.34
N SER A 564 -17.39 -9.40 -16.09
CA SER A 564 -15.98 -9.21 -15.70
C SER A 564 -15.11 -10.42 -16.03
N ILE A 565 -15.55 -11.66 -15.79
CA ILE A 565 -14.74 -12.84 -16.12
C ILE A 565 -14.41 -12.91 -17.62
N ARG A 566 -15.38 -12.56 -18.48
CA ARG A 566 -15.16 -12.51 -19.94
C ARG A 566 -14.14 -11.43 -20.32
N ILE A 567 -14.24 -10.26 -19.70
CA ILE A 567 -13.28 -9.16 -19.88
C ILE A 567 -11.89 -9.61 -19.42
N SER A 568 -11.79 -10.16 -18.20
CA SER A 568 -10.57 -10.70 -17.61
C SER A 568 -9.89 -11.71 -18.52
N ARG A 569 -10.63 -12.66 -19.11
CA ARG A 569 -10.07 -13.64 -20.07
C ARG A 569 -9.39 -13.01 -21.28
N GLN A 570 -9.88 -11.87 -21.75
CA GLN A 570 -9.23 -11.13 -22.84
C GLN A 570 -8.05 -10.30 -22.31
N LEU A 571 -8.21 -9.66 -21.15
CA LEU A 571 -7.14 -8.87 -20.52
C LEU A 571 -5.89 -9.70 -20.23
N VAL A 572 -6.03 -10.97 -19.79
CA VAL A 572 -4.85 -11.80 -19.49
C VAL A 572 -4.03 -12.14 -20.75
N LYS A 573 -4.60 -12.02 -21.95
CA LYS A 573 -3.85 -12.21 -23.21
C LYS A 573 -2.96 -11.02 -23.55
N LEU A 574 -3.24 -9.85 -22.97
CA LEU A 574 -2.46 -8.63 -23.14
C LEU A 574 -1.37 -8.55 -22.05
N PRO A 575 -0.28 -7.78 -22.28
CA PRO A 575 0.77 -7.56 -21.27
C PRO A 575 0.31 -6.58 -20.17
N ILE A 576 -0.91 -6.74 -19.67
CA ILE A 576 -1.54 -5.88 -18.66
C ILE A 576 -1.48 -6.60 -17.31
N THR A 577 -1.02 -5.88 -16.28
CA THR A 577 -0.97 -6.40 -14.91
C THR A 577 -2.27 -6.11 -14.15
N ALA A 578 -2.60 -6.91 -13.13
CA ALA A 578 -3.77 -6.65 -12.27
C ALA A 578 -3.80 -5.22 -11.72
N ASN A 579 -2.66 -4.70 -11.27
CA ASN A 579 -2.56 -3.32 -10.76
C ASN A 579 -2.88 -2.26 -11.83
N MET A 580 -2.58 -2.53 -13.11
CA MET A 580 -2.96 -1.62 -14.20
C MET A 580 -4.48 -1.60 -14.39
N VAL A 581 -5.14 -2.76 -14.25
CA VAL A 581 -6.60 -2.86 -14.28
C VAL A 581 -7.21 -2.08 -13.12
N THR A 582 -6.68 -2.22 -11.89
CA THR A 582 -7.14 -1.45 -10.72
C THR A 582 -7.03 0.06 -10.94
N ILE A 583 -5.89 0.55 -11.46
CA ILE A 583 -5.67 1.98 -11.73
C ILE A 583 -6.58 2.48 -12.84
N PHE A 584 -6.79 1.68 -13.89
CA PHE A 584 -7.71 2.02 -14.97
C PHE A 584 -9.14 2.18 -14.44
N THR A 585 -9.61 1.23 -13.62
CA THR A 585 -10.92 1.30 -12.96
C THR A 585 -11.06 2.53 -12.05
N LEU A 586 -9.99 2.92 -11.35
CA LEU A 586 -9.96 4.18 -10.59
C LEU A 586 -10.12 5.40 -11.51
N GLY A 587 -9.47 5.41 -12.68
CA GLY A 587 -9.65 6.45 -13.69
C GLY A 587 -11.09 6.56 -14.21
N VAL A 588 -11.75 5.43 -14.46
CA VAL A 588 -13.18 5.38 -14.81
C VAL A 588 -14.04 5.96 -13.68
N SER A 589 -13.69 5.65 -12.42
CA SER A 589 -14.37 6.17 -11.23
C SER A 589 -14.22 7.69 -11.07
N ILE A 590 -13.03 8.24 -11.34
CA ILE A 590 -12.77 9.69 -11.33
C ILE A 590 -13.59 10.36 -12.44
N THR A 591 -13.61 9.78 -13.63
CA THR A 591 -14.37 10.31 -14.77
C THR A 591 -15.87 10.33 -14.45
N SER A 592 -16.39 9.25 -13.87
CA SER A 592 -17.76 9.19 -13.33
C SER A 592 -18.05 10.32 -12.34
N ALA A 593 -17.16 10.58 -11.38
CA ALA A 593 -17.31 11.66 -10.42
C ALA A 593 -17.30 13.06 -11.06
N VAL A 594 -16.49 13.28 -12.10
CA VAL A 594 -16.46 14.54 -12.86
C VAL A 594 -17.79 14.76 -13.59
N PHE A 595 -18.36 13.72 -14.20
CA PHE A 595 -19.68 13.79 -14.81
C PHE A 595 -20.77 14.09 -13.77
N PHE A 596 -20.73 13.48 -12.59
CA PHE A 596 -21.62 13.86 -11.50
C PHE A 596 -21.42 15.32 -11.06
N ALA A 597 -20.18 15.80 -10.97
CA ALA A 597 -19.84 17.17 -10.57
C ALA A 597 -20.28 18.24 -11.59
N ALA A 598 -20.31 17.90 -12.88
CA ALA A 598 -20.80 18.79 -13.94
C ALA A 598 -22.29 19.14 -13.73
N GLY A 599 -23.06 18.26 -13.10
CA GLY A 599 -24.49 18.46 -12.83
C GLY A 599 -25.35 18.35 -14.09
N GLY A 600 -26.68 18.36 -13.91
CA GLY A 600 -27.64 18.15 -14.99
C GLY A 600 -27.92 16.67 -15.31
N TYR A 601 -29.05 16.41 -15.98
CA TYR A 601 -29.59 15.06 -16.18
C TYR A 601 -28.64 14.14 -16.98
N LEU A 602 -28.24 14.56 -18.19
CA LEU A 602 -27.41 13.75 -19.08
C LEU A 602 -26.04 13.43 -18.47
N ASN A 603 -25.42 14.41 -17.81
CA ASN A 603 -24.13 14.20 -17.14
C ASN A 603 -24.27 13.24 -15.96
N THR A 604 -25.36 13.34 -15.20
CA THR A 604 -25.65 12.42 -14.09
C THR A 604 -25.89 10.98 -14.59
N LEU A 605 -26.59 10.82 -15.70
CA LEU A 605 -26.81 9.51 -16.32
C LEU A 605 -25.50 8.90 -16.83
N CYS A 606 -24.66 9.69 -17.51
CA CYS A 606 -23.32 9.26 -17.94
C CYS A 606 -22.43 8.91 -16.75
N GLY A 607 -22.46 9.72 -15.69
CA GLY A 607 -21.77 9.46 -14.43
C GLY A 607 -22.19 8.13 -13.82
N ALA A 608 -23.49 7.83 -13.80
CA ALA A 608 -24.02 6.57 -13.26
C ALA A 608 -23.65 5.35 -14.11
N LEU A 609 -23.70 5.45 -15.43
CA LEU A 609 -23.25 4.38 -16.35
C LEU A 609 -21.75 4.08 -16.18
N LEU A 610 -20.93 5.13 -16.05
CA LEU A 610 -19.49 4.99 -15.80
C LEU A 610 -19.21 4.40 -14.41
N SER A 611 -19.99 4.77 -13.40
CA SER A 611 -19.91 4.19 -12.05
C SER A 611 -20.24 2.70 -12.06
N LEU A 612 -21.27 2.28 -12.80
CA LEU A 612 -21.59 0.86 -12.99
C LEU A 612 -20.47 0.13 -13.74
N SER A 613 -19.95 0.74 -14.80
CA SER A 613 -18.83 0.20 -15.57
C SER A 613 -17.59 0.00 -14.69
N ALA A 614 -17.27 0.97 -13.84
CA ALA A 614 -16.19 0.86 -12.86
C ALA A 614 -16.42 -0.31 -11.89
N SER A 615 -17.64 -0.50 -11.40
CA SER A 615 -18.00 -1.63 -10.52
C SER A 615 -17.83 -3.01 -11.18
N ILE A 616 -18.12 -3.11 -12.48
CA ILE A 616 -17.87 -4.34 -13.25
C ILE A 616 -16.36 -4.56 -13.45
N LEU A 617 -15.63 -3.51 -13.87
CA LEU A 617 -14.20 -3.57 -14.15
C LEU A 617 -13.35 -3.81 -12.90
N ASP A 618 -13.82 -3.37 -11.74
CA ASP A 618 -13.19 -3.61 -10.45
C ASP A 618 -13.10 -5.11 -10.13
N GLY A 619 -14.05 -5.92 -10.58
CA GLY A 619 -13.95 -7.37 -10.44
C GLY A 619 -12.76 -7.99 -11.21
N CYS A 620 -12.29 -7.31 -12.26
CA CYS A 620 -11.33 -7.86 -13.22
C CYS A 620 -9.90 -7.90 -12.68
N ASP A 621 -9.49 -7.00 -11.78
CA ASP A 621 -8.10 -6.98 -11.29
C ASP A 621 -7.77 -8.23 -10.46
N GLY A 622 -8.65 -8.62 -9.55
CA GLY A 622 -8.53 -9.81 -8.72
C GLY A 622 -8.70 -11.09 -9.52
N GLU A 623 -9.52 -11.07 -10.58
CA GLU A 623 -9.65 -12.18 -11.53
C GLU A 623 -8.37 -12.38 -12.35
N VAL A 624 -7.82 -11.31 -12.92
CA VAL A 624 -6.54 -11.32 -13.64
C VAL A 624 -5.41 -11.78 -12.71
N ALA A 625 -5.36 -11.30 -11.47
CA ALA A 625 -4.38 -11.73 -10.48
C ALA A 625 -4.49 -13.23 -10.14
N ARG A 626 -5.72 -13.74 -9.98
CA ARG A 626 -6.00 -15.17 -9.70
C ARG A 626 -5.67 -16.06 -10.90
N LEU A 627 -6.06 -15.66 -12.12
CA LEU A 627 -5.79 -16.40 -13.36
C LEU A 627 -4.29 -16.46 -13.66
N THR A 628 -3.58 -15.37 -13.42
CA THR A 628 -2.13 -15.27 -13.61
C THR A 628 -1.33 -15.78 -12.43
N LEU A 629 -1.91 -16.12 -11.27
CA LEU A 629 -1.17 -16.46 -10.05
C LEU A 629 -0.17 -15.38 -9.62
N GLN A 630 -0.52 -14.10 -9.80
CA GLN A 630 0.32 -12.94 -9.43
C GLN A 630 -0.36 -12.06 -8.36
N GLU A 631 -1.20 -12.67 -7.53
CA GLU A 631 -1.77 -12.00 -6.36
C GLU A 631 -0.65 -11.45 -5.45
N SER A 632 -0.82 -10.22 -4.98
CA SER A 632 0.15 -9.55 -4.13
C SER A 632 -0.54 -8.78 -3.01
N ASP A 633 0.13 -8.68 -1.86
CA ASP A 633 -0.37 -7.89 -0.73
C ASP A 633 -0.53 -6.41 -1.11
N PHE A 634 0.35 -5.90 -1.98
CA PHE A 634 0.25 -4.54 -2.51
C PHE A 634 -0.99 -4.35 -3.39
N GLY A 635 -1.28 -5.30 -4.29
CA GLY A 635 -2.47 -5.25 -5.14
C GLY A 635 -3.75 -5.25 -4.33
N CYS A 636 -3.85 -6.11 -3.30
CA CYS A 636 -5.02 -6.14 -2.41
C CYS A 636 -5.17 -4.83 -1.59
N TRP A 637 -4.06 -4.26 -1.14
CA TRP A 637 -4.07 -2.95 -0.47
C TRP A 637 -4.48 -1.81 -1.43
N LEU A 638 -4.00 -1.85 -2.67
CA LEU A 638 -4.33 -0.89 -3.70
C LEU A 638 -5.83 -0.96 -4.06
N GLU A 639 -6.37 -2.16 -4.26
CA GLU A 639 -7.80 -2.45 -4.43
C GLU A 639 -8.59 -1.81 -3.27
N THR A 640 -8.24 -2.13 -2.02
CA THR A 640 -8.91 -1.58 -0.83
C THR A 640 -8.91 -0.04 -0.79
N ILE A 641 -7.82 0.61 -1.18
CA ILE A 641 -7.75 2.07 -1.26
C ILE A 641 -8.62 2.61 -2.37
N CYS A 642 -8.60 1.99 -3.55
CA CYS A 642 -9.41 2.39 -4.69
C CYS A 642 -10.91 2.24 -4.37
N ASP A 643 -11.30 1.21 -3.63
CA ASP A 643 -12.67 1.02 -3.13
C ASP A 643 -13.13 2.22 -2.30
N TYR A 644 -12.26 2.73 -1.43
CA TYR A 644 -12.56 3.87 -0.57
C TYR A 644 -12.56 5.19 -1.34
N LEU A 645 -11.58 5.39 -2.22
CA LEU A 645 -11.57 6.57 -3.09
C LEU A 645 -12.82 6.63 -3.97
N TYR A 646 -13.29 5.49 -4.50
CA TYR A 646 -14.51 5.43 -5.29
C TYR A 646 -15.70 6.09 -4.57
N TYR A 647 -15.98 5.73 -3.32
CA TYR A 647 -17.10 6.33 -2.58
C TYR A 647 -16.91 7.83 -2.36
N VAL A 648 -15.71 8.24 -1.93
CA VAL A 648 -15.42 9.67 -1.68
C VAL A 648 -15.58 10.48 -2.97
N LEU A 649 -15.03 9.99 -4.09
CA LEU A 649 -15.11 10.66 -5.39
C LEU A 649 -16.55 10.80 -5.86
N ILE A 650 -17.33 9.73 -5.82
CA ILE A 650 -18.73 9.74 -6.29
C ILE A 650 -19.59 10.65 -5.40
N PHE A 651 -19.42 10.60 -4.08
CA PHE A 651 -20.19 11.46 -3.16
C PHE A 651 -19.80 12.93 -3.27
N CYS A 652 -18.51 13.24 -3.42
CA CYS A 652 -18.05 14.60 -3.71
C CYS A 652 -18.61 15.09 -5.04
N GLY A 653 -18.54 14.27 -6.09
CA GLY A 653 -19.08 14.59 -7.41
C GLY A 653 -20.57 14.92 -7.36
N LEU A 654 -21.37 14.05 -6.73
CA LEU A 654 -22.80 14.29 -6.54
C LEU A 654 -23.08 15.56 -5.72
N THR A 655 -22.33 15.79 -4.64
CA THR A 655 -22.48 16.99 -3.81
C THR A 655 -22.24 18.27 -4.62
N ILE A 656 -21.14 18.31 -5.37
CA ILE A 656 -20.78 19.46 -6.21
C ILE A 656 -21.83 19.67 -7.29
N GLY A 657 -22.23 18.62 -8.01
CA GLY A 657 -23.20 18.71 -9.10
C GLY A 657 -24.58 19.17 -8.63
N LEU A 658 -25.06 18.65 -7.50
CA LEU A 658 -26.36 19.04 -6.93
C LEU A 658 -26.35 20.47 -6.39
N THR A 659 -25.25 20.90 -5.77
CA THR A 659 -25.09 22.28 -5.29
C THR A 659 -25.08 23.26 -6.47
N ARG A 660 -24.32 22.94 -7.53
CA ARG A 660 -24.24 23.78 -8.74
C ARG A 660 -25.56 23.86 -9.50
N SER A 661 -26.29 22.75 -9.62
CA SER A 661 -27.55 22.70 -10.38
C SER A 661 -28.76 23.25 -9.62
N SER A 662 -28.74 23.23 -8.29
CA SER A 662 -29.87 23.73 -7.47
C SER A 662 -29.64 25.15 -6.94
N GLY A 663 -28.40 25.65 -6.91
CA GLY A 663 -28.06 26.98 -6.41
C GLY A 663 -28.22 27.17 -4.88
N THR A 664 -28.51 26.09 -4.14
CA THR A 664 -28.76 26.13 -2.69
C THR A 664 -27.62 25.47 -1.92
N GLU A 665 -27.17 26.11 -0.83
CA GLU A 665 -26.11 25.59 0.05
C GLU A 665 -26.54 24.35 0.85
N THR A 666 -27.83 24.04 0.92
CA THR A 666 -28.38 22.87 1.64
C THR A 666 -27.75 21.55 1.18
N TRP A 667 -27.37 21.44 -0.10
CA TRP A 667 -26.72 20.24 -0.64
C TRP A 667 -25.29 20.05 -0.11
N LEU A 668 -24.59 21.13 0.28
CA LEU A 668 -23.29 21.04 0.93
C LEU A 668 -23.41 20.46 2.33
N ILE A 669 -24.48 20.77 3.06
CA ILE A 669 -24.76 20.22 4.39
C ILE A 669 -25.02 18.72 4.28
N TRP A 670 -25.93 18.32 3.39
CA TRP A 670 -26.22 16.90 3.14
C TRP A 670 -24.99 16.14 2.61
N GLY A 671 -24.19 16.75 1.74
CA GLY A 671 -22.94 16.19 1.25
C GLY A 671 -21.89 16.02 2.33
N SER A 672 -21.78 16.99 3.25
CA SER A 672 -20.90 16.89 4.41
C SER A 672 -21.34 15.75 5.34
N ALA A 673 -22.65 15.63 5.60
CA ALA A 673 -23.21 14.54 6.41
C ALA A 673 -23.01 13.15 5.75
N LEU A 674 -23.14 13.07 4.42
CA LEU A 674 -22.88 11.87 3.64
C LEU A 674 -21.41 11.45 3.70
N LEU A 675 -20.48 12.39 3.46
CA LEU A 675 -19.04 12.12 3.53
C LEU A 675 -18.60 11.73 4.94
N PHE A 676 -19.10 12.42 5.97
CA PHE A 676 -18.87 12.06 7.35
C PHE A 676 -19.35 10.63 7.64
N GLY A 677 -20.62 10.32 7.33
CA GLY A 677 -21.19 8.99 7.54
C GLY A 677 -20.42 7.90 6.79
N ALA A 678 -19.96 8.18 5.57
CA ALA A 678 -19.16 7.24 4.77
C ALA A 678 -17.77 6.97 5.39
N ILE A 679 -17.07 8.03 5.83
CA ILE A 679 -15.75 7.90 6.48
C ILE A 679 -15.88 7.15 7.81
N VAL A 680 -16.88 7.48 8.63
CA VAL A 680 -17.11 6.81 9.91
C VAL A 680 -17.53 5.36 9.69
N SER A 681 -18.38 5.07 8.70
CA SER A 681 -18.74 3.70 8.31
C SER A 681 -17.52 2.88 7.89
N LEU A 682 -16.61 3.49 7.14
CA LEU A 682 -15.37 2.86 6.71
C LEU A 682 -14.47 2.54 7.92
N VAL A 683 -14.30 3.49 8.83
CA VAL A 683 -13.53 3.30 10.07
C VAL A 683 -14.17 2.22 10.95
N ALA A 684 -15.47 2.31 11.22
CA ALA A 684 -16.22 1.34 12.03
C ALA A 684 -16.14 -0.08 11.43
N THR A 685 -16.31 -0.21 10.11
CA THR A 685 -16.20 -1.50 9.42
C THR A 685 -14.76 -2.03 9.40
N ALA A 686 -13.77 -1.15 9.30
CA ALA A 686 -12.36 -1.53 9.40
C ALA A 686 -11.98 -1.98 10.82
N LEU A 687 -12.56 -1.37 11.85
CA LEU A 687 -12.41 -1.77 13.24
C LEU A 687 -13.13 -3.10 13.52
N SER A 688 -14.38 -3.28 13.07
CA SER A 688 -15.14 -4.51 13.28
C SER A 688 -14.50 -5.72 12.59
N ARG A 689 -13.98 -5.56 11.36
CA ARG A 689 -13.16 -6.57 10.65
C ARG A 689 -11.97 -7.05 11.48
N ARG A 690 -11.26 -6.13 12.12
CA ARG A 690 -10.06 -6.45 12.93
C ARG A 690 -10.40 -7.22 14.20
N TRP A 691 -11.59 -7.02 14.75
CA TRP A 691 -12.00 -7.61 16.02
C TRP A 691 -12.66 -8.99 15.90
N LEU A 692 -13.55 -9.18 14.90
CA LEU A 692 -14.31 -10.43 14.76
C LEU A 692 -13.55 -11.55 14.05
N ALA A 693 -12.70 -11.25 13.05
CA ALA A 693 -12.18 -12.24 12.10
C ALA A 693 -10.65 -12.32 12.07
N ARG A 694 -10.00 -12.22 13.25
CA ARG A 694 -8.53 -12.21 13.50
C ARG A 694 -7.67 -12.86 12.41
N ASP A 695 -7.89 -14.15 12.12
CA ASP A 695 -7.00 -14.95 11.26
C ASP A 695 -7.62 -15.35 9.90
N ARG A 696 -8.91 -15.06 9.65
CA ARG A 696 -9.65 -15.50 8.44
C ARG A 696 -10.68 -14.45 7.98
N PRO A 697 -10.27 -13.38 7.28
CA PRO A 697 -11.15 -12.28 6.88
C PRO A 697 -12.28 -12.71 5.92
N GLU A 698 -12.06 -13.77 5.13
CA GLU A 698 -13.10 -14.40 4.30
C GLU A 698 -14.29 -14.98 5.09
N GLN A 699 -14.10 -15.28 6.38
CA GLN A 699 -15.12 -15.87 7.26
C GLN A 699 -15.86 -14.83 8.10
N LEU A 700 -15.50 -13.54 8.03
CA LEU A 700 -16.15 -12.50 8.84
C LEU A 700 -17.66 -12.47 8.65
N LEU A 701 -18.10 -12.55 7.40
CA LEU A 701 -19.51 -12.54 7.04
C LEU A 701 -20.22 -13.77 7.62
N GLN A 702 -19.57 -14.95 7.57
CA GLN A 702 -20.10 -16.19 8.13
C GLN A 702 -20.16 -16.16 9.67
N ILE A 703 -19.13 -15.61 10.33
CA ILE A 703 -19.08 -15.44 11.79
C ILE A 703 -20.15 -14.45 12.25
N TRP A 704 -20.40 -13.40 11.46
CA TRP A 704 -21.44 -12.42 11.71
C TRP A 704 -22.84 -13.01 11.51
N HIS A 705 -23.10 -13.73 10.40
CA HIS A 705 -24.35 -14.46 10.19
C HIS A 705 -24.63 -15.48 11.31
N ALA A 706 -23.62 -16.27 11.71
CA ALA A 706 -23.75 -17.23 12.80
C ALA A 706 -24.07 -16.58 14.16
N HIS A 707 -23.68 -15.31 14.38
CA HIS A 707 -24.07 -14.55 15.56
C HIS A 707 -25.45 -13.89 15.41
N ALA A 708 -25.76 -13.37 14.22
CA ALA A 708 -27.07 -12.79 13.92
C ALA A 708 -28.19 -13.82 14.07
N ASP A 709 -27.95 -15.07 13.65
CA ASP A 709 -28.91 -16.17 13.78
C ASP A 709 -29.15 -16.60 15.24
N ARG A 710 -28.19 -16.38 16.14
CA ARG A 710 -28.33 -16.67 17.58
C ARG A 710 -29.14 -15.62 18.35
N LYS A 711 -29.38 -14.43 17.78
CA LYS A 711 -30.09 -13.31 18.44
C LYS A 711 -31.20 -12.74 17.55
N ARG A 712 -32.11 -13.61 17.07
CA ARG A 712 -33.23 -13.24 16.18
C ARG A 712 -34.21 -12.21 16.78
N SER A 713 -34.32 -12.08 18.10
CA SER A 713 -35.27 -11.18 18.78
C SER A 713 -34.89 -9.70 18.78
N ASN A 714 -33.65 -9.34 18.41
CA ASN A 714 -33.21 -7.94 18.39
C ASN A 714 -33.52 -7.27 17.04
N LEU A 715 -34.41 -6.26 17.06
CA LEU A 715 -34.83 -5.49 15.87
C LEU A 715 -33.65 -4.93 15.04
N LEU A 716 -32.61 -4.41 15.70
CA LEU A 716 -31.43 -3.86 15.01
C LEU A 716 -30.59 -4.92 14.29
N VAL A 717 -30.53 -6.14 14.83
CA VAL A 717 -29.81 -7.27 14.22
C VAL A 717 -30.63 -7.82 13.04
N TYR A 718 -31.96 -7.87 13.18
CA TYR A 718 -32.87 -8.21 12.10
C TYR A 718 -32.76 -7.23 10.92
N ILE A 719 -32.81 -5.92 11.18
CA ILE A 719 -32.68 -4.87 10.15
C ILE A 719 -31.31 -4.95 9.49
N SER A 720 -30.22 -5.04 10.28
CA SER A 720 -28.86 -5.12 9.74
C SER A 720 -28.64 -6.31 8.82
N ARG A 721 -29.33 -7.45 9.04
CA ARG A 721 -29.24 -8.63 8.17
C ARG A 721 -29.95 -8.43 6.85
N HIS A 722 -31.12 -7.78 6.86
CA HIS A 722 -31.89 -7.53 5.65
C HIS A 722 -31.38 -6.33 4.84
N THR A 723 -30.61 -5.41 5.44
CA THR A 723 -29.99 -4.26 4.75
C THR A 723 -28.53 -4.49 4.37
N GLU A 724 -27.93 -5.63 4.72
CA GLU A 724 -26.53 -5.95 4.44
C GLU A 724 -26.19 -5.86 2.94
N PHE A 725 -27.11 -6.25 2.06
CA PHE A 725 -26.91 -6.18 0.61
C PHE A 725 -26.74 -4.74 0.11
N MET A 726 -27.36 -3.75 0.78
CA MET A 726 -27.28 -2.34 0.41
C MET A 726 -25.92 -1.73 0.78
N VAL A 727 -25.25 -2.29 1.79
CA VAL A 727 -23.92 -1.85 2.25
C VAL A 727 -22.80 -2.38 1.35
N ARG A 728 -23.08 -3.41 0.53
CA ARG A 728 -22.09 -3.96 -0.40
C ARG A 728 -21.79 -2.97 -1.51
N ARG A 729 -20.49 -2.80 -1.82
CA ARG A 729 -20.02 -1.86 -2.85
C ARG A 729 -20.67 -2.01 -4.20
N CYS A 730 -21.01 -3.24 -4.59
CA CYS A 730 -21.66 -3.50 -5.86
C CYS A 730 -23.09 -2.94 -5.95
N PHE A 731 -23.76 -2.57 -4.85
CA PHE A 731 -25.15 -2.07 -4.88
C PHE A 731 -25.24 -0.60 -5.33
N LEU A 732 -24.41 0.28 -4.78
CA LEU A 732 -24.49 1.73 -5.00
C LEU A 732 -24.51 2.14 -6.50
N PRO A 733 -23.64 1.60 -7.38
CA PRO A 733 -23.68 1.93 -8.81
C PRO A 733 -25.03 1.61 -9.48
N TYR A 734 -25.65 0.48 -9.13
CA TYR A 734 -26.96 0.10 -9.67
C TYR A 734 -28.05 1.03 -9.14
N ALA A 735 -28.01 1.37 -7.85
CA ALA A 735 -28.95 2.33 -7.27
C ALA A 735 -28.82 3.71 -7.93
N LEU A 736 -27.59 4.21 -8.10
CA LEU A 736 -27.34 5.49 -8.77
C LEU A 736 -27.84 5.48 -10.22
N LEU A 737 -27.62 4.39 -10.97
CA LEU A 737 -28.13 4.27 -12.33
C LEU A 737 -29.66 4.25 -12.36
N PHE A 738 -30.30 3.46 -11.50
CA PHE A 738 -31.76 3.40 -11.40
C PHE A 738 -32.35 4.79 -11.12
N PHE A 739 -31.89 5.47 -10.07
CA PHE A 739 -32.40 6.81 -9.74
C PHE A 739 -32.02 7.86 -10.78
N ALA A 740 -30.87 7.75 -11.43
CA ALA A 740 -30.49 8.65 -12.52
C ALA A 740 -31.42 8.51 -13.74
N LEU A 741 -31.83 7.29 -14.11
CA LEU A 741 -32.74 7.06 -15.24
C LEU A 741 -34.06 7.81 -15.07
N PHE A 742 -34.61 7.82 -13.85
CA PHE A 742 -35.87 8.51 -13.52
C PHE A 742 -35.68 9.97 -13.08
N ASN A 743 -34.47 10.54 -13.18
CA ASN A 743 -34.14 11.89 -12.73
C ASN A 743 -34.42 12.12 -11.22
N LEU A 744 -34.31 11.07 -10.41
CA LEU A 744 -34.54 11.06 -8.96
C LEU A 744 -33.21 11.02 -8.17
N THR A 745 -32.11 11.51 -8.74
CA THR A 745 -30.78 11.47 -8.11
C THR A 745 -30.72 12.22 -6.79
N LYS A 746 -31.55 13.26 -6.61
CA LYS A 746 -31.72 13.97 -5.32
C LYS A 746 -32.19 13.02 -4.22
N VAL A 747 -33.15 12.13 -4.53
CA VAL A 747 -33.65 11.11 -3.61
C VAL A 747 -32.55 10.10 -3.30
N ALA A 748 -31.84 9.61 -4.32
CA ALA A 748 -30.71 8.70 -4.15
C ALA A 748 -29.63 9.26 -3.23
N PHE A 749 -29.34 10.57 -3.35
CA PHE A 749 -28.35 11.26 -2.55
C PHE A 749 -28.76 11.35 -1.07
N ILE A 750 -30.00 11.76 -0.79
CA ILE A 750 -30.54 11.82 0.58
C ILE A 750 -30.58 10.42 1.20
N LEU A 751 -31.07 9.42 0.46
CA LEU A 751 -31.07 8.02 0.92
C LEU A 751 -29.66 7.50 1.20
N SER A 752 -28.68 7.88 0.37
CA SER A 752 -27.27 7.53 0.60
C SER A 752 -26.73 8.20 1.86
N ALA A 753 -27.09 9.46 2.12
CA ALA A 753 -26.65 10.21 3.29
C ALA A 753 -27.21 9.61 4.59
N ILE A 754 -28.51 9.27 4.58
CA ILE A 754 -29.17 8.57 5.69
C ILE A 754 -28.55 7.18 5.87
N GLY A 755 -28.44 6.41 4.78
CA GLY A 755 -27.88 5.05 4.79
C GLY A 755 -26.46 5.02 5.34
N ALA A 756 -25.57 5.91 4.88
CA ALA A 756 -24.19 6.00 5.36
C ALA A 756 -24.12 6.25 6.87
N ASN A 757 -25.06 7.02 7.43
CA ASN A 757 -25.09 7.28 8.88
C ASN A 757 -25.70 6.13 9.69
N VAL A 758 -26.71 5.45 9.15
CA VAL A 758 -27.28 4.23 9.77
C VAL A 758 -26.24 3.11 9.82
N VAL A 759 -25.45 2.93 8.76
CA VAL A 759 -24.46 1.84 8.65
C VAL A 759 -23.42 1.89 9.76
N TRP A 760 -22.83 3.05 10.05
CA TRP A 760 -21.80 3.11 11.09
C TRP A 760 -22.37 2.91 12.49
N ILE A 761 -23.60 3.40 12.74
CA ILE A 761 -24.32 3.18 14.01
C ILE A 761 -24.56 1.69 14.21
N LEU A 762 -25.07 0.99 13.19
CA LEU A 762 -25.29 -0.46 13.23
C LEU A 762 -23.98 -1.25 13.39
N ALA A 763 -22.92 -0.84 12.71
CA ALA A 763 -21.59 -1.46 12.82
C ALA A 763 -21.02 -1.31 14.25
N LEU A 764 -21.17 -0.14 14.86
CA LEU A 764 -20.68 0.16 16.22
C LEU A 764 -21.52 -0.52 17.30
N HIS A 765 -22.85 -0.58 17.12
CA HIS A 765 -23.74 -1.34 17.98
C HIS A 765 -23.44 -2.85 17.92
N SER A 766 -23.27 -3.39 16.71
CA SER A 766 -22.89 -4.80 16.51
C SER A 766 -21.54 -5.12 17.17
N TYR A 767 -20.57 -4.21 17.05
CA TYR A 767 -19.29 -4.30 17.74
C TYR A 767 -19.47 -4.40 19.26
N TRP A 768 -20.27 -3.52 19.86
CA TRP A 768 -20.47 -3.46 21.30
C TRP A 768 -21.20 -4.69 21.85
N VAL A 769 -22.24 -5.15 21.15
CA VAL A 769 -23.01 -6.36 21.53
C VAL A 769 -22.14 -7.62 21.50
N ILE A 770 -21.27 -7.75 20.49
CA ILE A 770 -20.39 -8.91 20.35
C ILE A 770 -19.25 -8.87 21.37
N ALA A 771 -18.67 -7.69 21.62
CA ALA A 771 -17.64 -7.49 22.64
C ALA A 771 -18.14 -7.88 24.05
N ARG A 772 -19.37 -7.52 24.41
CA ARG A 772 -19.99 -7.87 25.71
C ARG A 772 -20.15 -9.39 25.91
N SER A 773 -20.52 -10.11 24.85
CA SER A 773 -20.73 -11.57 24.91
C SER A 773 -19.44 -12.38 25.09
N ARG A 774 -18.28 -11.79 24.78
CA ARG A 774 -16.97 -12.43 24.93
C ARG A 774 -16.42 -12.28 26.35
N ASN A 775 -16.65 -11.13 26.98
CA ASN A 775 -16.24 -10.91 28.38
C ASN A 775 -17.04 -11.78 29.37
N SER A 776 -18.33 -12.04 29.09
CA SER A 776 -19.15 -12.91 29.96
C SER A 776 -18.75 -14.39 29.95
N ARG A 777 -18.03 -14.87 28.92
CA ARG A 777 -17.49 -16.24 28.87
C ARG A 777 -16.14 -16.40 29.57
N VAL A 778 -15.38 -15.31 29.70
CA VAL A 778 -14.10 -15.32 30.43
C VAL A 778 -14.34 -15.30 31.95
N SER A 779 -15.46 -14.71 32.40
CA SER A 779 -15.89 -14.72 33.80
C SER A 779 -16.61 -16.01 34.25
N SER A 780 -16.93 -16.93 33.33
CA SER A 780 -17.68 -18.16 33.64
C SER A 780 -16.90 -19.44 33.34
N ALA A 781 -15.58 -19.36 33.09
CA ALA A 781 -14.75 -20.53 32.97
C ALA A 781 -14.46 -21.08 34.38
N PRO A 782 -14.81 -22.34 34.69
CA PRO A 782 -14.49 -22.93 35.99
C PRO A 782 -12.97 -22.96 36.17
N GLN A 783 -12.48 -22.47 37.32
CA GLN A 783 -11.08 -22.60 37.71
C GLN A 783 -10.71 -24.10 37.65
N PRO A 784 -9.57 -24.47 37.04
CA PRO A 784 -9.10 -25.84 37.10
C PRO A 784 -8.85 -26.17 38.57
N ALA A 785 -9.56 -27.19 39.06
CA ALA A 785 -9.36 -27.73 40.40
C ALA A 785 -7.89 -28.15 40.53
N ALA A 786 -7.24 -27.68 41.60
CA ALA A 786 -5.94 -28.18 42.00
C ALA A 786 -6.09 -29.63 42.43
N ALA A 787 -5.46 -30.54 41.68
CA ALA A 787 -5.10 -31.89 42.09
C ALA A 787 -3.83 -32.27 41.33
#